data_AF-A0A955NXY3-F1
#
_entry.id   AF-A0A955NXY3-F1
#
_cell.length_a   1.000
_cell.length_b   1.000
_cell.length_c   1.000
_cell.angle_alpha   90.00
_cell.angle_beta   90.00
_cell.angle_gamma   90.00
#
_symmetry.space_group_name_H-M   'P 1'
#
loop_
_entity.id
_entity.type
_entity.pdbx_description
1 polymer ?
#
loop_
_entity_poly.entity_id
_entity_poly.type
_entity_poly.pdbx_seq_one_letter_code
_entity_poly.pdbx_strand_id
1 'polypeptide(L)'
;TLIIRNAGRGGALYLQNASANFNHCTITTNGDGIVADGGSGAFTNSIMWDPVITGWFTFQYTAVGEPWSGTGVINIDPLFQNPDDDDYRLAAGSPCIDSGTTSDSLNDIENETRPIDIPGIGRDGTGDEFDMGAYEKTTEVNATWTPTQTPTLTPTRTPTITPTFTPTPNFQTYFVDGGVSQSGDGLEWGSAFKSIGEALIESVSGDQIWVKEGVYREGITLRDGVDLYGGFVGSELKGEVPERNWERHKTILTADHLDLHKRPNLVAGAADCTFDGFILDKGRNGLTCINGNMRIVDCLVRECWGHGLEFSKSQVFLKGVKFYQNRYWYGFPYPAKLYRTYYANGGAVYGTEESELYAVDCIFRGNSSWAFGFYFFVNDEMVGRGGAIMLEEDSDLTLRNCEITNNVARADGDWWGIGEGGGLWLKGGNHRIENCTIAGNSAMSPDFSYNDQIYIDDATATIINSIIWNDGAGTDIDEGIDIRYCCVDGGYEGEGNIDIDPMFYDLIWEATRLIYDNEFDPGDYRLLPGSPCIDSASTMGATHDLLGTPRPIDVPGVGRDGTGDEYDMGAYESPVEGFPTLTPTPTATPTVTPTMPFDECVDGRIDGCDLVTLIERMMKESNPDSMTLFNFANSWGITQMK
;
A
#
# COMPACT_ATOMS: atom_id res chain seq x y z
N THR A 1 9.56 -25.95 -17.11
CA THR A 1 9.18 -26.19 -15.69
C THR A 1 8.15 -25.16 -15.26
N LEU A 2 7.10 -25.56 -14.54
CA LEU A 2 6.11 -24.65 -13.96
C LEU A 2 6.31 -24.57 -12.44
N ILE A 3 6.45 -23.36 -11.89
CA ILE A 3 6.65 -23.11 -10.45
C ILE A 3 5.64 -22.06 -9.99
N ILE A 4 4.66 -22.49 -9.21
CA ILE A 4 3.51 -21.67 -8.80
C ILE A 4 3.16 -21.89 -7.34
N ARG A 5 2.62 -20.84 -6.69
CA ARG A 5 2.05 -20.88 -5.34
C ARG A 5 2.97 -21.40 -4.24
N ASN A 6 4.27 -21.08 -4.32
CA ASN A 6 5.23 -21.32 -3.26
C ASN A 6 5.40 -20.06 -2.39
N ALA A 7 5.70 -20.26 -1.10
CA ALA A 7 5.80 -19.19 -0.08
C ALA A 7 7.13 -19.26 0.70
N GLY A 8 7.47 -18.16 1.38
CA GLY A 8 8.71 -17.97 2.15
C GLY A 8 9.90 -17.53 1.28
N ARG A 9 10.93 -16.89 1.87
CA ARG A 9 12.09 -16.31 1.17
C ARG A 9 12.70 -17.24 0.11
N GLY A 10 12.56 -16.88 -1.17
CA GLY A 10 12.99 -17.70 -2.32
C GLY A 10 12.06 -18.87 -2.61
N GLY A 11 10.76 -18.69 -2.34
CA GLY A 11 9.73 -19.74 -2.44
C GLY A 11 9.66 -20.36 -3.82
N ALA A 12 9.87 -19.59 -4.89
CA ALA A 12 10.00 -20.15 -6.23
C ALA A 12 11.43 -20.68 -6.49
N LEU A 13 12.45 -19.94 -6.05
CA LEU A 13 13.85 -20.27 -6.24
C LEU A 13 14.76 -19.54 -5.24
N TYR A 14 15.66 -20.27 -4.57
CA TYR A 14 16.72 -19.70 -3.73
C TYR A 14 18.11 -20.18 -4.19
N LEU A 15 18.97 -19.25 -4.63
CA LEU A 15 20.33 -19.53 -5.08
C LEU A 15 21.34 -18.99 -4.07
N GLN A 16 21.91 -19.87 -3.24
CA GLN A 16 22.97 -19.49 -2.30
C GLN A 16 24.35 -19.80 -2.87
N ASN A 17 25.18 -18.79 -3.12
CA ASN A 17 26.56 -18.94 -3.63
C ASN A 17 26.67 -19.87 -4.87
N ALA A 18 25.63 -19.90 -5.70
CA ALA A 18 25.50 -20.82 -6.82
C ALA A 18 24.96 -20.10 -8.06
N SER A 19 25.33 -20.60 -9.25
CA SER A 19 24.84 -20.10 -10.53
C SER A 19 24.00 -21.15 -11.25
N ALA A 20 22.86 -20.74 -11.82
CA ALA A 20 21.95 -21.65 -12.53
C ALA A 20 21.36 -21.02 -13.81
N ASN A 21 21.14 -21.86 -14.82
CA ASN A 21 20.46 -21.46 -16.07
C ASN A 21 19.09 -22.12 -16.13
N PHE A 22 18.07 -21.33 -16.47
CA PHE A 22 16.68 -21.73 -16.54
C PHE A 22 16.19 -21.49 -17.96
N ASN A 23 15.58 -22.53 -18.55
CA ASN A 23 15.08 -22.48 -19.91
C ASN A 23 13.64 -23.02 -19.91
N HIS A 24 12.72 -22.34 -20.59
CA HIS A 24 11.30 -22.77 -20.68
C HIS A 24 10.64 -22.93 -19.30
N CYS A 25 10.85 -21.93 -18.46
CA CYS A 25 10.26 -21.87 -17.13
C CYS A 25 9.06 -20.92 -17.12
N THR A 26 7.96 -21.31 -16.48
CA THR A 26 6.92 -20.37 -16.05
C THR A 26 6.97 -20.30 -14.54
N ILE A 27 7.30 -19.12 -14.01
CA ILE A 27 7.33 -18.83 -12.58
C ILE A 27 6.36 -17.70 -12.33
N THR A 28 5.28 -17.99 -11.60
CA THR A 28 4.21 -17.02 -11.35
C THR A 28 3.47 -17.32 -10.06
N THR A 29 2.77 -16.32 -9.52
CA THR A 29 1.92 -16.45 -8.32
C THR A 29 2.64 -17.04 -7.09
N ASN A 30 3.92 -16.70 -6.87
CA ASN A 30 4.68 -17.14 -5.69
C ASN A 30 4.86 -15.96 -4.72
N GLY A 31 4.63 -16.17 -3.42
CA GLY A 31 4.57 -15.10 -2.40
C GLY A 31 5.90 -14.37 -2.15
N ASP A 32 7.04 -15.05 -2.37
CA ASP A 32 8.40 -14.53 -2.12
C ASP A 32 9.36 -14.88 -3.28
N GLY A 33 8.84 -14.72 -4.50
CA GLY A 33 9.50 -14.88 -5.80
C GLY A 33 10.84 -15.65 -5.85
N ILE A 34 11.90 -14.99 -6.33
CA ILE A 34 13.18 -15.58 -6.72
C ILE A 34 14.34 -14.83 -6.04
N VAL A 35 15.18 -15.54 -5.29
CA VAL A 35 16.29 -14.94 -4.52
C VAL A 35 17.65 -15.52 -4.96
N ALA A 36 18.62 -14.64 -5.17
CA ALA A 36 20.04 -14.99 -5.30
C ALA A 36 20.87 -14.31 -4.20
N ASP A 37 21.35 -15.11 -3.26
CA ASP A 37 22.17 -14.72 -2.11
C ASP A 37 23.64 -15.14 -2.37
N GLY A 38 24.43 -14.20 -2.90
CA GLY A 38 25.80 -14.47 -3.38
C GLY A 38 25.88 -15.36 -4.63
N GLY A 39 24.73 -15.71 -5.23
CA GLY A 39 24.60 -16.50 -6.46
C GLY A 39 24.18 -15.68 -7.69
N SER A 40 23.90 -16.36 -8.81
CA SER A 40 23.35 -15.73 -10.01
C SER A 40 22.44 -16.64 -10.85
N GLY A 41 21.47 -16.08 -11.55
CA GLY A 41 20.60 -16.83 -12.46
C GLY A 41 20.54 -16.25 -13.88
N ALA A 42 20.33 -17.11 -14.87
CA ALA A 42 20.02 -16.68 -16.23
C ALA A 42 18.76 -17.38 -16.74
N PHE A 43 17.81 -16.62 -17.27
CA PHE A 43 16.55 -17.12 -17.81
C PHE A 43 16.48 -16.87 -19.31
N THR A 44 16.16 -17.92 -20.05
CA THR A 44 15.93 -17.88 -21.50
C THR A 44 14.59 -18.55 -21.84
N ASN A 45 13.84 -18.01 -22.80
CA ASN A 45 12.53 -18.56 -23.24
C ASN A 45 11.57 -18.80 -22.07
N SER A 46 11.53 -17.90 -21.09
CA SER A 46 10.81 -18.13 -19.84
C SER A 46 9.73 -17.08 -19.62
N ILE A 47 8.82 -17.33 -18.69
CA ILE A 47 7.84 -16.38 -18.20
C ILE A 47 8.06 -16.25 -16.69
N MET A 48 8.24 -15.03 -16.22
CA MET A 48 8.40 -14.66 -14.82
C MET A 48 7.40 -13.55 -14.50
N TRP A 49 6.17 -13.96 -14.20
CA TRP A 49 5.06 -13.02 -14.04
C TRP A 49 4.59 -13.00 -12.60
N ASP A 50 4.67 -11.84 -11.93
CA ASP A 50 4.43 -11.70 -10.48
C ASP A 50 5.40 -12.40 -9.48
N PRO A 51 6.67 -12.74 -9.78
CA PRO A 51 7.62 -13.07 -8.73
C PRO A 51 8.34 -11.81 -8.22
N VAL A 52 8.50 -11.66 -6.90
CA VAL A 52 9.47 -10.72 -6.30
C VAL A 52 10.89 -11.22 -6.58
N ILE A 53 11.69 -10.52 -7.39
CA ILE A 53 13.04 -10.95 -7.77
C ILE A 53 14.08 -10.17 -6.96
N THR A 54 14.95 -10.88 -6.24
CA THR A 54 16.03 -10.27 -5.43
C THR A 54 17.38 -10.91 -5.77
N GLY A 55 18.37 -10.11 -6.15
CA GLY A 55 19.73 -10.56 -6.47
C GLY A 55 20.08 -10.50 -7.96
N TRP A 56 21.15 -11.18 -8.38
CA TRP A 56 21.73 -11.03 -9.73
C TRP A 56 21.12 -12.00 -10.74
N PHE A 57 20.25 -11.48 -11.62
CA PHE A 57 19.63 -12.25 -12.70
C PHE A 57 19.82 -11.59 -14.06
N THR A 58 19.87 -12.41 -15.11
CA THR A 58 19.91 -11.97 -16.52
C THR A 58 18.78 -12.62 -17.30
N PHE A 59 18.16 -11.86 -18.19
CA PHE A 59 16.98 -12.27 -18.94
C PHE A 59 17.21 -12.15 -20.44
N GLN A 60 16.85 -13.19 -21.18
CA GLN A 60 16.84 -13.21 -22.64
C GLN A 60 15.56 -13.88 -23.12
N TYR A 61 14.86 -13.30 -24.10
CA TYR A 61 13.62 -13.88 -24.65
C TYR A 61 12.69 -14.37 -23.54
N THR A 62 12.44 -13.51 -22.56
CA THR A 62 11.74 -13.87 -21.33
C THR A 62 10.70 -12.81 -21.02
N ALA A 63 9.48 -13.23 -20.70
CA ALA A 63 8.45 -12.31 -20.23
C ALA A 63 8.66 -12.07 -18.74
N VAL A 64 8.73 -10.80 -18.30
CA VAL A 64 8.95 -10.47 -16.89
C VAL A 64 7.93 -9.42 -16.45
N GLY A 65 7.28 -9.62 -15.30
CA GLY A 65 6.29 -8.69 -14.71
C GLY A 65 6.87 -7.39 -14.15
N GLU A 66 8.20 -7.25 -14.25
CA GLU A 66 8.97 -6.09 -13.86
C GLU A 66 9.80 -5.62 -15.08
N PRO A 67 10.20 -4.34 -15.15
CA PRO A 67 10.90 -3.76 -16.30
C PRO A 67 12.38 -4.17 -16.34
N TRP A 68 12.66 -5.43 -16.65
CA TRP A 68 14.04 -5.90 -16.79
C TRP A 68 14.57 -5.66 -18.20
N SER A 69 15.81 -5.19 -18.31
CA SER A 69 16.48 -5.03 -19.61
C SER A 69 17.06 -6.36 -20.09
N GLY A 70 16.93 -6.65 -21.39
CA GLY A 70 17.56 -7.80 -22.01
C GLY A 70 17.09 -8.02 -23.45
N THR A 71 17.85 -8.80 -24.22
CA THR A 71 17.47 -9.11 -25.61
C THR A 71 16.20 -9.94 -25.63
N GLY A 72 15.15 -9.47 -26.33
CA GLY A 72 13.88 -10.19 -26.45
C GLY A 72 13.07 -10.25 -25.15
N VAL A 73 13.43 -9.47 -24.13
CA VAL A 73 12.64 -9.38 -22.90
C VAL A 73 11.38 -8.57 -23.17
N ILE A 74 10.24 -9.08 -22.71
CA ILE A 74 8.94 -8.43 -22.86
C ILE A 74 8.30 -8.23 -21.47
N ASN A 75 7.78 -7.03 -21.21
CA ASN A 75 7.02 -6.72 -20.00
C ASN A 75 5.58 -6.39 -20.41
N ILE A 76 4.86 -7.43 -20.84
CA ILE A 76 3.46 -7.39 -21.22
C ILE A 76 2.84 -8.67 -20.68
N ASP A 77 1.61 -8.56 -20.15
CA ASP A 77 0.86 -9.70 -19.59
C ASP A 77 0.93 -10.93 -20.51
N PRO A 78 1.43 -12.08 -20.02
CA PRO A 78 1.51 -13.32 -20.77
C PRO A 78 0.17 -13.87 -21.24
N LEU A 79 -0.96 -13.41 -20.72
CA LEU A 79 -2.31 -13.87 -21.06
C LEU A 79 -2.44 -15.41 -20.97
N PHE A 80 -2.42 -15.94 -19.74
CA PHE A 80 -2.70 -17.36 -19.51
C PHE A 80 -4.18 -17.69 -19.74
N GLN A 81 -4.50 -18.93 -20.16
CA GLN A 81 -5.86 -19.34 -20.47
C GLN A 81 -6.77 -19.32 -19.24
N ASN A 82 -6.32 -19.89 -18.14
CA ASN A 82 -7.06 -19.90 -16.88
C ASN A 82 -6.13 -20.17 -15.69
N PRO A 83 -5.34 -19.17 -15.25
CA PRO A 83 -4.37 -19.35 -14.17
C PRO A 83 -5.03 -19.70 -12.82
N ASP A 84 -6.29 -19.32 -12.62
CA ASP A 84 -7.07 -19.64 -11.41
C ASP A 84 -7.37 -21.15 -11.30
N ASP A 85 -7.51 -21.85 -12.42
CA ASP A 85 -7.70 -23.32 -12.51
C ASP A 85 -6.41 -24.08 -12.86
N ASP A 86 -5.23 -23.48 -12.65
CA ASP A 86 -3.93 -24.06 -12.99
C ASP A 86 -3.64 -24.29 -14.47
N ASP A 87 -4.38 -23.63 -15.37
CA ASP A 87 -4.11 -23.64 -16.80
C ASP A 87 -3.26 -22.43 -17.22
N TYR A 88 -1.94 -22.62 -17.11
CA TYR A 88 -0.94 -21.64 -17.52
C TYR A 88 -0.52 -21.78 -18.99
N ARG A 89 -1.32 -22.45 -19.83
CA ARG A 89 -1.14 -22.40 -21.28
C ARG A 89 -1.43 -20.99 -21.78
N LEU A 90 -0.76 -20.58 -22.84
CA LEU A 90 -0.95 -19.26 -23.44
C LEU A 90 -2.31 -19.17 -24.14
N ALA A 91 -3.06 -18.10 -23.87
CA ALA A 91 -4.30 -17.77 -24.55
C ALA A 91 -4.03 -17.22 -25.95
N ALA A 92 -5.04 -17.26 -26.82
CA ALA A 92 -4.94 -16.67 -28.14
C ALA A 92 -4.69 -15.16 -28.04
N GLY A 93 -3.60 -14.67 -28.66
CA GLY A 93 -3.20 -13.26 -28.59
C GLY A 93 -2.17 -12.94 -27.49
N SER A 94 -1.71 -13.94 -26.73
CA SER A 94 -0.60 -13.78 -25.80
C SER A 94 0.65 -13.20 -26.50
N PRO A 95 1.32 -12.20 -25.90
CA PRO A 95 2.58 -11.66 -26.40
C PRO A 95 3.76 -12.63 -26.22
N CYS A 96 3.57 -13.74 -25.49
CA CYS A 96 4.58 -14.77 -25.26
C CYS A 96 4.60 -15.83 -26.36
N ILE A 97 3.57 -15.85 -27.23
CA ILE A 97 3.51 -16.77 -28.37
C ILE A 97 4.53 -16.34 -29.43
N ASP A 98 5.30 -17.30 -29.96
CA ASP A 98 6.30 -17.13 -31.02
C ASP A 98 7.36 -16.05 -30.74
N SER A 99 7.59 -15.75 -29.46
CA SER A 99 8.45 -14.64 -29.04
C SER A 99 9.76 -15.09 -28.40
N GLY A 100 9.95 -16.41 -28.25
CA GLY A 100 11.19 -17.06 -27.82
C GLY A 100 12.29 -17.11 -28.88
N THR A 101 13.44 -17.64 -28.51
CA THR A 101 14.59 -17.93 -29.40
C THR A 101 14.81 -19.44 -29.57
N THR A 102 15.67 -19.84 -30.52
CA THR A 102 16.09 -21.23 -30.73
C THR A 102 16.46 -21.93 -29.43
N SER A 103 15.89 -23.12 -29.22
CA SER A 103 16.05 -23.89 -27.98
C SER A 103 16.65 -25.28 -28.20
N ASP A 104 17.39 -25.75 -27.20
CA ASP A 104 17.88 -27.14 -27.11
C ASP A 104 16.86 -28.10 -26.49
N SER A 105 15.72 -27.62 -25.97
CA SER A 105 14.65 -28.46 -25.43
C SER A 105 13.70 -28.89 -26.53
N LEU A 106 13.61 -30.21 -26.75
CA LEU A 106 12.79 -30.78 -27.83
C LEU A 106 11.30 -30.85 -27.50
N ASN A 107 10.93 -30.84 -26.20
CA ASN A 107 9.54 -30.92 -25.76
C ASN A 107 9.22 -29.94 -24.61
N ASP A 108 7.94 -29.64 -24.41
CA ASP A 108 7.39 -28.86 -23.30
C ASP A 108 7.06 -29.72 -22.05
N ILE A 109 6.41 -29.13 -21.04
CA ILE A 109 6.05 -29.82 -19.79
C ILE A 109 4.99 -30.93 -19.99
N GLU A 110 4.23 -30.89 -21.08
CA GLU A 110 3.23 -31.89 -21.45
C GLU A 110 3.77 -32.91 -22.47
N ASN A 111 5.06 -32.81 -22.78
CA ASN A 111 5.77 -33.63 -23.76
C ASN A 111 5.32 -33.38 -25.22
N GLU A 112 4.76 -32.21 -25.50
CA GLU A 112 4.52 -31.71 -26.86
C GLU A 112 5.84 -31.21 -27.46
N THR A 113 6.05 -31.44 -28.75
CA THR A 113 7.31 -31.07 -29.42
C THR A 113 7.45 -29.55 -29.52
N ARG A 114 8.67 -29.04 -29.43
CA ARG A 114 8.99 -27.62 -29.67
C ARG A 114 9.91 -27.47 -30.90
N PRO A 115 9.73 -26.44 -31.73
CA PRO A 115 8.62 -25.49 -31.73
C PRO A 115 7.35 -26.03 -32.42
N ILE A 116 6.18 -25.53 -32.06
CA ILE A 116 4.92 -25.68 -32.83
C ILE A 116 4.47 -24.29 -33.29
N ASP A 117 4.83 -23.95 -34.52
CA ASP A 117 4.31 -22.77 -35.21
C ASP A 117 2.86 -23.04 -35.69
N ILE A 118 1.92 -22.20 -35.24
CA ILE A 118 0.53 -22.20 -35.70
C ILE A 118 0.36 -21.05 -36.72
N PRO A 119 0.19 -21.36 -38.02
CA PRO A 119 0.13 -20.32 -39.04
C PRO A 119 -0.95 -19.25 -38.76
N GLY A 120 -0.52 -17.99 -38.67
CA GLY A 120 -1.39 -16.83 -38.47
C GLY A 120 -1.78 -16.54 -37.01
N ILE A 121 -1.14 -17.21 -36.05
CA ILE A 121 -1.17 -16.88 -34.62
C ILE A 121 0.25 -16.44 -34.24
N GLY A 122 0.40 -15.51 -33.28
CA GLY A 122 1.70 -15.07 -32.81
C GLY A 122 2.52 -14.30 -33.85
N ARG A 123 3.78 -14.66 -34.08
CA ARG A 123 4.73 -13.86 -34.88
C ARG A 123 5.11 -14.44 -36.26
N ASP A 124 4.27 -15.36 -36.75
CA ASP A 124 3.86 -15.69 -38.13
C ASP A 124 4.66 -15.27 -39.39
N GLY A 125 5.98 -15.19 -39.31
CA GLY A 125 6.87 -15.20 -40.48
C GLY A 125 7.14 -16.61 -41.03
N THR A 126 6.78 -17.64 -40.25
CA THR A 126 6.79 -19.10 -40.43
C THR A 126 8.16 -19.79 -40.45
N GLY A 127 8.34 -20.76 -39.55
CA GLY A 127 9.60 -21.42 -39.24
C GLY A 127 9.69 -21.83 -37.76
N ASP A 128 10.90 -22.07 -37.25
CA ASP A 128 11.15 -22.47 -35.85
C ASP A 128 10.89 -21.30 -34.86
N GLU A 129 9.62 -21.01 -34.58
CA GLU A 129 9.15 -19.95 -33.68
C GLU A 129 8.78 -20.57 -32.32
N PHE A 130 9.49 -20.19 -31.25
CA PHE A 130 9.34 -20.81 -29.93
C PHE A 130 8.47 -19.95 -29.03
N ASP A 131 7.62 -20.58 -28.23
CA ASP A 131 6.92 -19.90 -27.15
C ASP A 131 7.81 -19.66 -25.94
N MET A 132 7.57 -18.56 -25.23
CA MET A 132 8.13 -18.38 -23.89
C MET A 132 7.33 -19.17 -22.86
N GLY A 133 8.02 -19.76 -21.88
CA GLY A 133 7.40 -20.41 -20.73
C GLY A 133 7.33 -21.93 -20.80
N ALA A 134 6.64 -22.54 -19.83
CA ALA A 134 6.63 -23.98 -19.60
C ALA A 134 5.88 -24.80 -20.66
N TYR A 135 4.93 -24.17 -21.35
CA TYR A 135 4.05 -24.81 -22.35
C TYR A 135 4.41 -24.36 -23.77
N GLU A 136 4.13 -25.21 -24.74
CA GLU A 136 4.08 -24.87 -26.16
C GLU A 136 2.60 -24.77 -26.60
N LYS A 137 2.27 -23.76 -27.43
CA LYS A 137 0.92 -23.51 -27.90
C LYS A 137 0.56 -24.52 -29.00
N THR A 138 -0.47 -25.33 -28.74
CA THR A 138 -1.00 -26.30 -29.71
C THR A 138 -2.31 -25.84 -30.36
N THR A 139 -2.72 -26.50 -31.45
CA THR A 139 -3.91 -26.16 -32.26
C THR A 139 -5.24 -26.71 -31.72
N GLU A 140 -5.30 -27.30 -30.52
CA GLU A 140 -6.52 -27.97 -30.08
C GLU A 140 -7.66 -26.99 -29.78
N VAL A 141 -8.63 -27.01 -30.69
CA VAL A 141 -9.99 -26.50 -30.55
C VAL A 141 -10.70 -27.38 -29.52
N ASN A 142 -11.39 -26.78 -28.55
CA ASN A 142 -12.36 -27.45 -27.68
C ASN A 142 -13.20 -28.47 -28.45
N ALA A 143 -12.85 -29.75 -28.35
CA ALA A 143 -13.60 -30.83 -28.96
C ALA A 143 -14.79 -31.15 -28.05
N THR A 144 -15.97 -30.66 -28.47
CA THR A 144 -17.26 -31.06 -27.95
C THR A 144 -17.37 -32.59 -27.87
N TRP A 145 -17.66 -33.08 -26.66
CA TRP A 145 -17.99 -34.47 -26.39
C TRP A 145 -19.04 -35.00 -27.38
N THR A 146 -18.69 -36.04 -28.13
CA THR A 146 -19.65 -36.98 -28.69
C THR A 146 -19.15 -38.40 -28.45
N PRO A 147 -19.85 -39.22 -27.63
CA PRO A 147 -19.48 -40.62 -27.50
C PRO A 147 -20.03 -41.36 -28.72
N THR A 148 -19.26 -42.29 -29.32
CA THR A 148 -19.72 -43.64 -29.72
C THR A 148 -18.67 -44.44 -30.50
N GLN A 149 -18.36 -45.60 -29.90
CA GLN A 149 -17.88 -46.90 -30.40
C GLN A 149 -16.50 -47.06 -31.05
N THR A 150 -15.62 -47.68 -30.25
CA THR A 150 -14.42 -48.42 -30.61
C THR A 150 -14.74 -49.69 -31.43
N PRO A 151 -13.83 -50.10 -32.33
CA PRO A 151 -13.43 -51.50 -32.40
C PRO A 151 -11.93 -51.69 -32.09
N THR A 152 -11.73 -52.32 -30.93
CA THR A 152 -10.68 -53.23 -30.46
C THR A 152 -9.36 -53.33 -31.24
N LEU A 153 -8.26 -53.04 -30.54
CA LEU A 153 -7.08 -53.92 -30.53
C LEU A 153 -6.64 -54.20 -29.10
N THR A 154 -6.49 -55.49 -28.80
CA THR A 154 -6.06 -56.05 -27.52
C THR A 154 -4.57 -55.81 -27.30
N PRO A 155 -4.16 -55.29 -26.12
CA PRO A 155 -3.08 -55.96 -25.42
C PRO A 155 -3.29 -56.09 -23.89
N THR A 156 -2.97 -57.30 -23.43
CA THR A 156 -2.35 -57.73 -22.17
C THR A 156 -2.55 -56.91 -20.89
N ARG A 157 -3.11 -57.60 -19.89
CA ARG A 157 -3.41 -57.12 -18.54
C ARG A 157 -2.14 -56.69 -17.77
N THR A 158 -2.06 -55.41 -17.43
CA THR A 158 -1.32 -54.89 -16.28
C THR A 158 -2.34 -54.61 -15.16
N PRO A 159 -2.06 -54.96 -13.89
CA PRO A 159 -3.03 -54.75 -12.80
C PRO A 159 -3.35 -53.26 -12.66
N THR A 160 -4.62 -52.92 -12.89
CA THR A 160 -5.19 -51.59 -12.66
C THR A 160 -5.19 -51.30 -11.17
N ILE A 161 -4.27 -50.45 -10.72
CA ILE A 161 -4.54 -49.57 -9.58
C ILE A 161 -5.73 -48.71 -10.00
N THR A 162 -6.86 -48.86 -9.33
CA THR A 162 -8.00 -47.96 -9.47
C THR A 162 -7.50 -46.58 -9.03
N PRO A 163 -7.37 -45.58 -9.93
CA PRO A 163 -7.25 -44.20 -9.47
C PRO A 163 -8.54 -43.93 -8.71
N THR A 164 -8.44 -43.89 -7.39
CA THR A 164 -9.50 -43.30 -6.60
C THR A 164 -9.38 -41.83 -6.95
N PHE A 165 -10.31 -41.32 -7.75
CA PHE A 165 -10.47 -39.89 -7.92
C PHE A 165 -10.73 -39.35 -6.51
N THR A 166 -9.69 -38.84 -5.87
CA THR A 166 -9.88 -37.85 -4.81
C THR A 166 -10.67 -36.72 -5.48
N PRO A 167 -11.86 -36.36 -4.99
CA PRO A 167 -12.61 -35.26 -5.59
C PRO A 167 -11.67 -34.06 -5.69
N THR A 168 -11.51 -33.51 -6.89
CA THR A 168 -10.94 -32.18 -7.07
C THR A 168 -11.67 -31.25 -6.11
N PRO A 169 -10.99 -30.48 -5.25
CA PRO A 169 -11.67 -29.52 -4.40
C PRO A 169 -12.53 -28.62 -5.29
N ASN A 170 -13.85 -28.72 -5.18
CA ASN A 170 -14.75 -27.80 -5.86
C ASN A 170 -14.87 -26.58 -4.96
N PHE A 171 -13.96 -25.64 -5.12
CA PHE A 171 -13.98 -24.37 -4.41
C PHE A 171 -15.27 -23.62 -4.75
N GLN A 172 -15.97 -23.16 -3.71
CA GLN A 172 -17.28 -22.58 -3.84
C GLN A 172 -17.20 -21.06 -3.72
N THR A 173 -17.91 -20.37 -4.61
CA THR A 173 -18.21 -18.94 -4.44
C THR A 173 -19.52 -18.79 -3.67
N TYR A 174 -19.49 -18.07 -2.55
CA TYR A 174 -20.67 -17.68 -1.79
C TYR A 174 -21.02 -16.20 -1.99
N PHE A 175 -22.30 -15.88 -2.00
CA PHE A 175 -22.83 -14.53 -2.24
C PHE A 175 -23.48 -13.97 -0.98
N VAL A 176 -23.20 -12.70 -0.68
CA VAL A 176 -23.71 -11.98 0.49
C VAL A 176 -24.42 -10.69 0.08
N ASP A 177 -25.68 -10.53 0.47
CA ASP A 177 -26.49 -9.32 0.25
C ASP A 177 -27.20 -8.92 1.56
N GLY A 178 -26.71 -7.88 2.23
CA GLY A 178 -27.30 -7.37 3.47
C GLY A 178 -28.74 -6.85 3.33
N GLY A 179 -29.20 -6.61 2.10
CA GLY A 179 -30.54 -6.16 1.76
C GLY A 179 -31.61 -7.25 1.71
N VAL A 180 -31.24 -8.54 1.72
CA VAL A 180 -32.24 -9.63 1.68
C VAL A 180 -33.03 -9.70 2.99
N SER A 181 -34.31 -10.08 2.90
CA SER A 181 -35.17 -10.17 4.10
C SER A 181 -34.73 -11.30 5.04
N GLN A 182 -34.28 -12.42 4.49
CA GLN A 182 -33.80 -13.61 5.18
C GLN A 182 -32.65 -14.24 4.38
N SER A 183 -31.73 -14.90 5.07
CA SER A 183 -30.59 -15.60 4.44
C SER A 183 -31.07 -16.81 3.63
N GLY A 184 -30.49 -17.00 2.43
CA GLY A 184 -30.63 -18.22 1.64
C GLY A 184 -29.46 -19.19 1.85
N ASP A 185 -29.04 -19.89 0.79
CA ASP A 185 -27.92 -20.83 0.79
C ASP A 185 -26.59 -20.21 0.31
N GLY A 186 -26.61 -18.95 -0.13
CA GLY A 186 -25.43 -18.22 -0.58
C GLY A 186 -24.88 -18.67 -1.93
N LEU A 187 -25.55 -19.53 -2.69
CA LEU A 187 -24.99 -20.07 -3.94
C LEU A 187 -25.21 -19.17 -5.18
N GLU A 188 -26.09 -18.18 -5.06
CA GLU A 188 -26.36 -17.14 -6.06
C GLU A 188 -26.91 -15.88 -5.37
N TRP A 189 -26.92 -14.72 -6.07
CA TRP A 189 -27.48 -13.48 -5.52
C TRP A 189 -28.95 -13.61 -5.06
N GLY A 190 -29.75 -14.40 -5.77
CA GLY A 190 -31.17 -14.64 -5.43
C GLY A 190 -31.38 -15.42 -4.13
N SER A 191 -30.36 -16.14 -3.67
CA SER A 191 -30.34 -16.93 -2.44
C SER A 191 -29.20 -16.52 -1.50
N ALA A 192 -28.69 -15.29 -1.63
CA ALA A 192 -27.54 -14.81 -0.89
C ALA A 192 -27.68 -14.95 0.65
N PHE A 193 -26.55 -15.11 1.33
CA PHE A 193 -26.49 -14.93 2.78
C PHE A 193 -26.77 -13.46 3.14
N LYS A 194 -27.35 -13.24 4.33
CA LYS A 194 -27.68 -11.89 4.79
C LYS A 194 -26.48 -11.22 5.45
N SER A 195 -25.58 -11.99 6.06
CA SER A 195 -24.39 -11.47 6.72
C SER A 195 -23.12 -12.15 6.21
N ILE A 196 -22.00 -11.44 6.31
CA ILE A 196 -20.68 -11.95 5.92
C ILE A 196 -20.29 -13.09 6.87
N GLY A 197 -20.59 -12.96 8.17
CA GLY A 197 -20.37 -14.00 9.16
C GLY A 197 -21.08 -15.32 8.84
N GLU A 198 -22.29 -15.30 8.27
CA GLU A 198 -22.99 -16.52 7.84
C GLU A 198 -22.25 -17.24 6.71
N ALA A 199 -21.81 -16.51 5.69
CA ALA A 199 -21.03 -17.08 4.59
C ALA A 199 -19.69 -17.66 5.07
N LEU A 200 -19.01 -16.95 5.98
CA LEU A 200 -17.76 -17.42 6.58
C LEU A 200 -17.96 -18.71 7.38
N ILE A 201 -19.10 -18.89 8.07
CA ILE A 201 -19.37 -20.12 8.81
C ILE A 201 -19.45 -21.34 7.88
N GLU A 202 -20.03 -21.16 6.70
CA GLU A 202 -20.22 -22.22 5.69
C GLU A 202 -18.95 -22.49 4.87
N SER A 203 -18.12 -21.47 4.66
CA SER A 203 -16.91 -21.57 3.83
C SER A 203 -15.80 -22.45 4.42
N VAL A 204 -15.01 -23.03 3.53
CA VAL A 204 -13.77 -23.77 3.80
C VAL A 204 -12.62 -23.23 2.96
N SER A 205 -11.38 -23.53 3.35
CA SER A 205 -10.16 -23.11 2.64
C SER A 205 -10.26 -23.39 1.12
N GLY A 206 -9.96 -22.35 0.34
CA GLY A 206 -10.06 -22.25 -1.11
C GLY A 206 -11.39 -21.68 -1.61
N ASP A 207 -12.42 -21.56 -0.77
CA ASP A 207 -13.66 -20.89 -1.13
C ASP A 207 -13.46 -19.37 -1.25
N GLN A 208 -14.39 -18.73 -1.98
CA GLN A 208 -14.44 -17.28 -2.11
C GLN A 208 -15.80 -16.75 -1.70
N ILE A 209 -15.84 -15.52 -1.17
CA ILE A 209 -17.07 -14.85 -0.75
C ILE A 209 -17.18 -13.51 -1.46
N TRP A 210 -18.27 -13.30 -2.19
CA TRP A 210 -18.58 -12.07 -2.91
C TRP A 210 -19.66 -11.28 -2.15
N VAL A 211 -19.34 -10.06 -1.79
CA VAL A 211 -20.18 -9.21 -0.95
C VAL A 211 -20.68 -8.01 -1.72
N LYS A 212 -22.00 -7.91 -1.84
CA LYS A 212 -22.68 -6.79 -2.49
C LYS A 212 -22.39 -5.47 -1.77
N GLU A 213 -22.49 -4.37 -2.51
CA GLU A 213 -22.49 -3.03 -1.95
C GLU A 213 -23.54 -2.90 -0.84
N GLY A 214 -23.18 -2.22 0.24
CA GLY A 214 -24.03 -2.17 1.41
C GLY A 214 -23.26 -1.85 2.68
N VAL A 215 -24.01 -1.66 3.78
CA VAL A 215 -23.45 -1.41 5.11
C VAL A 215 -23.71 -2.63 5.99
N TYR A 216 -22.64 -3.29 6.38
CA TYR A 216 -22.59 -4.48 7.20
C TYR A 216 -22.14 -4.11 8.62
N ARG A 217 -23.02 -4.32 9.59
CA ARG A 217 -22.81 -3.94 11.00
C ARG A 217 -22.44 -5.14 11.84
N GLU A 218 -21.27 -5.70 11.57
CA GLU A 218 -20.73 -6.89 12.23
C GLU A 218 -19.21 -6.78 12.38
N GLY A 219 -18.63 -7.59 13.27
CA GLY A 219 -17.21 -7.91 13.26
C GLY A 219 -17.06 -9.35 12.83
N ILE A 220 -16.14 -9.62 11.90
CA ILE A 220 -15.98 -10.94 11.27
C ILE A 220 -14.67 -11.58 11.68
N THR A 221 -14.65 -12.92 11.63
CA THR A 221 -13.43 -13.71 11.72
C THR A 221 -13.20 -14.37 10.37
N LEU A 222 -12.16 -13.96 9.65
CA LEU A 222 -11.82 -14.58 8.37
C LEU A 222 -11.33 -16.01 8.63
N ARG A 223 -11.48 -16.87 7.61
CA ARG A 223 -11.01 -18.25 7.68
C ARG A 223 -9.76 -18.41 6.84
N ASP A 224 -8.89 -19.30 7.29
CA ASP A 224 -7.66 -19.60 6.58
C ASP A 224 -7.97 -20.11 5.17
N GLY A 225 -7.33 -19.49 4.17
CA GLY A 225 -7.53 -19.78 2.76
C GLY A 225 -8.87 -19.36 2.16
N VAL A 226 -9.71 -18.57 2.85
CA VAL A 226 -10.98 -18.09 2.28
C VAL A 226 -10.83 -16.65 1.81
N ASP A 227 -10.98 -16.43 0.50
CA ASP A 227 -10.90 -15.09 -0.05
C ASP A 227 -12.23 -14.34 0.10
N LEU A 228 -12.17 -13.05 0.41
CA LEU A 228 -13.33 -12.20 0.65
C LEU A 228 -13.23 -10.92 -0.19
N TYR A 229 -14.22 -10.72 -1.05
CA TYR A 229 -14.26 -9.63 -2.04
C TYR A 229 -15.53 -8.77 -1.85
N GLY A 230 -15.35 -7.45 -1.69
CA GLY A 230 -16.41 -6.44 -1.68
C GLY A 230 -16.42 -5.64 -2.98
N GLY A 231 -17.43 -4.81 -3.25
CA GLY A 231 -17.45 -4.03 -4.51
C GLY A 231 -18.43 -4.50 -5.58
N PHE A 232 -19.36 -5.40 -5.23
CA PHE A 232 -20.31 -5.99 -6.18
C PHE A 232 -21.65 -5.25 -6.22
N VAL A 233 -22.27 -5.18 -7.39
CA VAL A 233 -23.62 -4.65 -7.62
C VAL A 233 -24.69 -5.64 -7.16
N GLY A 234 -24.41 -6.95 -7.21
CA GLY A 234 -25.38 -8.00 -6.89
C GLY A 234 -26.10 -8.55 -8.12
N SER A 235 -25.50 -8.45 -9.29
CA SER A 235 -26.01 -8.98 -10.57
C SER A 235 -24.97 -9.73 -11.39
N GLU A 236 -23.75 -9.85 -10.86
CA GLU A 236 -22.62 -10.52 -11.48
C GLU A 236 -22.87 -12.04 -11.58
N LEU A 237 -22.43 -12.64 -12.68
CA LEU A 237 -22.61 -14.06 -12.94
C LEU A 237 -21.40 -14.87 -12.44
N LYS A 238 -21.67 -16.00 -11.80
CA LYS A 238 -20.64 -16.94 -11.35
C LYS A 238 -19.85 -17.48 -12.55
N GLY A 239 -18.52 -17.37 -12.51
CA GLY A 239 -17.62 -17.88 -13.56
C GLY A 239 -17.29 -16.89 -14.68
N GLU A 240 -17.73 -15.64 -14.59
CA GLU A 240 -17.24 -14.53 -15.42
C GLU A 240 -16.21 -13.72 -14.62
N VAL A 241 -15.27 -13.02 -15.31
CA VAL A 241 -14.39 -12.03 -14.67
C VAL A 241 -15.29 -10.92 -14.12
N PRO A 242 -15.44 -10.78 -12.79
CA PRO A 242 -16.45 -9.88 -12.25
C PRO A 242 -16.12 -8.41 -12.54
N GLU A 243 -17.09 -7.65 -13.04
CA GLU A 243 -17.01 -6.20 -13.21
C GLU A 243 -17.14 -5.52 -11.83
N ARG A 244 -16.10 -5.62 -11.00
CA ARG A 244 -16.09 -5.08 -9.63
C ARG A 244 -15.49 -3.68 -9.64
N ASN A 245 -16.19 -2.71 -9.06
CA ASN A 245 -15.67 -1.37 -8.84
C ASN A 245 -15.95 -0.96 -7.39
N TRP A 246 -14.99 -1.26 -6.52
CA TRP A 246 -15.13 -1.06 -5.08
C TRP A 246 -15.31 0.41 -4.68
N GLU A 247 -14.76 1.35 -5.47
CA GLU A 247 -14.92 2.78 -5.23
C GLU A 247 -16.35 3.26 -5.49
N ARG A 248 -17.01 2.68 -6.50
CA ARG A 248 -18.39 2.98 -6.88
C ARG A 248 -19.41 2.17 -6.07
N HIS A 249 -19.14 0.90 -5.83
CA HIS A 249 -20.04 -0.09 -5.22
C HIS A 249 -19.59 -0.43 -3.81
N LYS A 250 -19.71 0.53 -2.90
CA LYS A 250 -19.04 0.46 -1.58
C LYS A 250 -19.62 -0.64 -0.69
N THR A 251 -18.77 -1.61 -0.35
CA THR A 251 -19.04 -2.58 0.72
C THR A 251 -18.39 -2.10 2.00
N ILE A 252 -19.21 -1.69 2.98
CA ILE A 252 -18.76 -1.05 4.21
C ILE A 252 -18.98 -2.00 5.39
N LEU A 253 -17.91 -2.40 6.08
CA LEU A 253 -17.96 -3.13 7.34
C LEU A 253 -17.72 -2.16 8.49
N THR A 254 -18.66 -2.05 9.43
CA THR A 254 -18.62 -0.98 10.45
C THR A 254 -19.17 -1.35 11.82
N ALA A 255 -18.63 -0.69 12.84
CA ALA A 255 -19.14 -0.71 14.21
C ALA A 255 -19.72 0.66 14.66
N ASP A 256 -20.19 1.47 13.71
CA ASP A 256 -20.83 2.78 13.94
C ASP A 256 -21.98 2.77 14.95
N HIS A 257 -22.68 1.64 15.05
CA HIS A 257 -23.81 1.40 15.94
C HIS A 257 -23.43 1.11 17.39
N LEU A 258 -22.14 0.95 17.68
CA LEU A 258 -21.62 0.63 19.01
C LEU A 258 -20.88 1.82 19.64
N ASP A 259 -21.04 1.94 20.97
CA ASP A 259 -20.20 2.80 21.79
C ASP A 259 -18.71 2.42 21.60
N LEU A 260 -17.82 3.40 21.68
CA LEU A 260 -16.37 3.24 21.43
C LEU A 260 -15.76 2.01 22.13
N HIS A 261 -16.02 1.82 23.42
CA HIS A 261 -15.45 0.73 24.22
C HIS A 261 -16.05 -0.66 23.93
N LYS A 262 -17.08 -0.75 23.09
CA LYS A 262 -17.74 -2.01 22.69
C LYS A 262 -17.42 -2.42 21.26
N ARG A 263 -16.70 -1.59 20.52
CA ARG A 263 -16.37 -1.88 19.11
C ARG A 263 -15.48 -3.11 19.03
N PRO A 264 -15.77 -4.07 18.13
CA PRO A 264 -14.90 -5.21 17.87
C PRO A 264 -13.74 -4.81 16.95
N ASN A 265 -12.77 -5.71 16.77
CA ASN A 265 -11.97 -5.70 15.56
C ASN A 265 -12.91 -6.01 14.39
N LEU A 266 -12.87 -5.24 13.32
CA LEU A 266 -13.81 -5.44 12.21
C LEU A 266 -13.49 -6.74 11.47
N VAL A 267 -12.22 -7.00 11.23
CA VAL A 267 -11.72 -8.24 10.63
C VAL A 267 -10.66 -8.83 11.54
N ALA A 268 -10.82 -10.10 11.94
CA ALA A 268 -9.85 -10.79 12.78
C ALA A 268 -9.50 -12.17 12.26
N GLY A 269 -8.22 -12.52 12.30
CA GLY A 269 -7.73 -13.88 12.06
C GLY A 269 -7.84 -14.30 10.61
N ALA A 270 -6.72 -14.71 10.01
CA ALA A 270 -6.66 -15.59 8.84
C ALA A 270 -5.20 -15.77 8.43
N ALA A 271 -4.92 -16.95 7.88
CA ALA A 271 -3.73 -17.25 7.10
C ALA A 271 -4.09 -17.51 5.63
N ASP A 272 -3.21 -17.10 4.72
CA ASP A 272 -3.24 -17.42 3.31
C ASP A 272 -4.55 -17.01 2.60
N CYS A 273 -5.08 -15.82 2.93
CA CYS A 273 -6.31 -15.29 2.34
C CYS A 273 -6.12 -13.92 1.68
N THR A 274 -7.04 -13.59 0.76
CA THR A 274 -7.20 -12.26 0.17
C THR A 274 -8.42 -11.55 0.76
N PHE A 275 -8.23 -10.32 1.22
CA PHE A 275 -9.29 -9.40 1.64
C PHE A 275 -9.27 -8.15 0.75
N ASP A 276 -10.33 -7.96 -0.04
CA ASP A 276 -10.25 -7.06 -1.18
C ASP A 276 -11.53 -6.20 -1.35
N GLY A 277 -11.37 -4.88 -1.52
CA GLY A 277 -12.46 -3.98 -1.94
C GLY A 277 -13.45 -3.59 -0.86
N PHE A 278 -12.99 -3.49 0.40
CA PHE A 278 -13.82 -3.12 1.54
C PHE A 278 -13.48 -1.75 2.10
N ILE A 279 -14.49 -1.10 2.65
CA ILE A 279 -14.32 0.02 3.58
C ILE A 279 -14.51 -0.50 5.00
N LEU A 280 -13.46 -0.46 5.80
CA LEU A 280 -13.48 -0.76 7.23
C LEU A 280 -13.60 0.54 8.02
N ASP A 281 -14.73 0.73 8.68
CA ASP A 281 -15.09 2.01 9.32
C ASP A 281 -15.37 1.83 10.80
N LYS A 282 -14.70 2.62 11.65
CA LYS A 282 -15.06 2.75 13.07
C LYS A 282 -14.93 1.45 13.88
N GLY A 283 -13.94 0.63 13.60
CA GLY A 283 -13.57 -0.53 14.44
C GLY A 283 -12.90 -0.14 15.75
N ARG A 284 -12.63 -1.14 16.61
CA ARG A 284 -11.52 -1.04 17.56
C ARG A 284 -10.23 -1.10 16.76
N ASN A 285 -9.91 -2.27 16.20
CA ASN A 285 -8.96 -2.36 15.09
C ASN A 285 -9.72 -2.52 13.77
N GLY A 286 -9.13 -2.09 12.65
CA GLY A 286 -9.66 -2.41 11.33
C GLY A 286 -9.46 -3.90 11.04
N LEU A 287 -8.20 -4.33 10.95
CA LEU A 287 -7.81 -5.72 10.75
C LEU A 287 -6.83 -6.22 11.81
N THR A 288 -6.85 -7.52 12.09
CA THR A 288 -5.79 -8.20 12.84
C THR A 288 -5.37 -9.51 12.17
N CYS A 289 -4.06 -9.74 11.99
CA CYS A 289 -3.49 -10.96 11.41
C CYS A 289 -2.39 -11.53 12.33
N ILE A 290 -2.61 -12.68 12.97
CA ILE A 290 -1.72 -13.21 14.00
C ILE A 290 -1.42 -14.68 13.67
N ASN A 291 -0.14 -15.03 13.53
CA ASN A 291 0.34 -16.33 13.04
C ASN A 291 -0.25 -16.73 11.67
N GLY A 292 -0.33 -15.80 10.72
CA GLY A 292 -0.89 -16.07 9.39
C GLY A 292 -0.45 -15.05 8.35
N ASN A 293 -0.59 -15.38 7.08
CA ASN A 293 -0.31 -14.43 6.00
C ASN A 293 -1.59 -13.82 5.46
N MET A 294 -1.57 -12.56 5.04
CA MET A 294 -2.78 -11.89 4.53
C MET A 294 -2.46 -10.95 3.38
N ARG A 295 -3.27 -11.03 2.32
CA ARG A 295 -3.24 -10.09 1.19
C ARG A 295 -4.41 -9.12 1.32
N ILE A 296 -4.14 -7.84 1.47
CA ILE A 296 -5.16 -6.79 1.59
C ILE A 296 -5.05 -5.88 0.36
N VAL A 297 -6.13 -5.77 -0.39
CA VAL A 297 -6.13 -5.07 -1.68
C VAL A 297 -7.28 -4.09 -1.75
N ASP A 298 -7.03 -2.90 -2.30
CA ASP A 298 -8.09 -1.95 -2.67
C ASP A 298 -9.07 -1.63 -1.53
N CYS A 299 -8.53 -1.48 -0.32
CA CYS A 299 -9.31 -1.25 0.89
C CYS A 299 -9.14 0.17 1.43
N LEU A 300 -10.17 0.66 2.13
CA LEU A 300 -10.10 1.88 2.94
C LEU A 300 -10.35 1.53 4.41
N VAL A 301 -9.36 1.73 5.27
CA VAL A 301 -9.45 1.52 6.71
C VAL A 301 -9.42 2.87 7.41
N ARG A 302 -10.50 3.23 8.11
CA ARG A 302 -10.61 4.56 8.71
C ARG A 302 -11.33 4.65 10.03
N GLU A 303 -10.99 5.70 10.77
CA GLU A 303 -11.61 6.09 12.04
C GLU A 303 -11.66 4.95 13.08
N CYS A 304 -10.73 3.99 13.00
CA CYS A 304 -10.60 2.94 14.01
C CYS A 304 -10.02 3.54 15.29
N TRP A 305 -10.50 3.07 16.45
CA TRP A 305 -10.09 3.55 17.79
C TRP A 305 -9.00 2.66 18.44
N GLY A 306 -8.18 2.10 17.58
CA GLY A 306 -7.08 1.18 17.80
C GLY A 306 -6.21 1.24 16.55
N HIS A 307 -5.62 0.12 16.15
CA HIS A 307 -4.82 0.08 14.92
C HIS A 307 -5.72 0.01 13.68
N GLY A 308 -5.32 0.61 12.57
CA GLY A 308 -5.91 0.25 11.28
C GLY A 308 -5.66 -1.24 10.97
N LEU A 309 -4.42 -1.67 11.11
CA LEU A 309 -3.96 -3.06 10.98
C LEU A 309 -2.99 -3.40 12.12
N GLU A 310 -3.22 -4.53 12.77
CA GLU A 310 -2.29 -5.13 13.74
C GLU A 310 -1.87 -6.52 13.25
N PHE A 311 -0.58 -6.84 13.29
CA PHE A 311 -0.09 -8.16 12.90
C PHE A 311 1.13 -8.64 13.69
N SER A 312 1.26 -9.95 13.85
CA SER A 312 2.42 -10.57 14.52
C SER A 312 2.70 -11.99 14.04
N LYS A 313 3.97 -12.39 13.95
CA LYS A 313 4.43 -13.63 13.30
C LYS A 313 3.76 -13.87 11.95
N SER A 314 3.68 -12.83 11.13
CA SER A 314 2.80 -12.78 9.96
C SER A 314 3.44 -12.03 8.79
N GLN A 315 3.21 -12.47 7.56
CA GLN A 315 3.52 -11.69 6.36
C GLN A 315 2.25 -11.02 5.84
N VAL A 316 2.26 -9.69 5.70
CA VAL A 316 1.12 -8.92 5.19
C VAL A 316 1.50 -8.17 3.92
N PHE A 317 0.72 -8.40 2.88
CA PHE A 317 0.82 -7.68 1.60
C PHE A 317 -0.32 -6.67 1.49
N LEU A 318 0.01 -5.42 1.23
CA LEU A 318 -0.93 -4.33 0.97
C LEU A 318 -0.75 -3.81 -0.46
N LYS A 319 -1.85 -3.69 -1.20
CA LYS A 319 -1.89 -3.00 -2.49
C LYS A 319 -3.06 -2.03 -2.58
N GLY A 320 -2.82 -0.77 -2.90
CA GLY A 320 -3.91 0.20 -3.06
C GLY A 320 -4.67 0.53 -1.78
N VAL A 321 -4.11 0.19 -0.60
CA VAL A 321 -4.81 0.31 0.69
C VAL A 321 -4.62 1.73 1.26
N LYS A 322 -5.72 2.31 1.72
CA LYS A 322 -5.78 3.65 2.31
C LYS A 322 -6.08 3.54 3.82
N PHE A 323 -5.19 4.01 4.67
CA PHE A 323 -5.39 4.10 6.13
C PHE A 323 -5.58 5.55 6.55
N TYR A 324 -6.81 5.93 6.90
CA TYR A 324 -7.15 7.32 7.22
C TYR A 324 -7.65 7.48 8.66
N GLN A 325 -7.01 8.37 9.41
CA GLN A 325 -7.51 8.81 10.72
C GLN A 325 -7.75 7.68 11.72
N ASN A 326 -6.98 6.60 11.61
CA ASN A 326 -6.98 5.57 12.64
C ASN A 326 -6.21 6.08 13.85
N ARG A 327 -6.78 5.86 15.03
CA ARG A 327 -6.28 6.42 16.28
C ARG A 327 -6.11 5.31 17.29
N TYR A 328 -4.87 4.88 17.49
CA TYR A 328 -4.54 4.09 18.65
C TYR A 328 -4.49 4.99 19.88
N TRP A 329 -5.36 4.70 20.85
CA TRP A 329 -5.41 5.42 22.11
C TRP A 329 -5.06 4.48 23.26
N TYR A 330 -4.02 4.81 24.03
CA TYR A 330 -3.69 4.12 25.27
C TYR A 330 -3.71 5.10 26.46
N GLY A 331 -4.73 4.93 27.32
CA GLY A 331 -4.89 5.70 28.56
C GLY A 331 -6.13 5.26 29.34
N PHE A 332 -6.01 5.03 30.65
CA PHE A 332 -7.12 4.58 31.52
C PHE A 332 -7.37 5.54 32.70
N PRO A 333 -8.62 5.74 33.13
CA PRO A 333 -8.99 6.51 34.32
C PRO A 333 -9.04 5.63 35.58
N TYR A 334 -8.03 4.78 35.84
CA TYR A 334 -7.99 3.97 37.05
C TYR A 334 -6.89 4.43 38.01
N PRO A 335 -7.22 4.79 39.26
CA PRO A 335 -6.23 5.23 40.21
C PRO A 335 -5.39 4.06 40.73
N ALA A 336 -4.11 4.36 40.95
CA ALA A 336 -3.14 3.64 41.77
C ALA A 336 -2.38 2.47 41.11
N LYS A 337 -1.19 2.81 40.57
CA LYS A 337 0.11 2.22 40.93
C LYS A 337 1.22 3.21 40.51
N LEU A 338 2.21 3.40 41.36
CA LEU A 338 3.41 4.22 41.06
C LEU A 338 4.30 3.48 40.06
N TYR A 339 4.78 4.19 39.02
CA TYR A 339 5.73 3.77 37.98
C TYR A 339 5.15 2.83 36.89
N ARG A 340 4.53 3.40 35.86
CA ARG A 340 4.26 2.70 34.59
C ARG A 340 4.80 3.48 33.39
N THR A 341 5.38 2.75 32.43
CA THR A 341 5.54 3.22 31.05
C THR A 341 4.30 2.83 30.24
N TYR A 342 3.71 3.79 29.53
CA TYR A 342 2.53 3.60 28.68
C TYR A 342 2.96 3.73 27.22
N TYR A 343 2.89 2.64 26.46
CA TYR A 343 3.24 2.59 25.04
C TYR A 343 1.98 2.70 24.18
N ALA A 344 1.95 3.72 23.32
CA ALA A 344 1.02 3.81 22.22
C ALA A 344 1.75 3.40 20.93
N ASN A 345 1.17 2.42 20.24
CA ASN A 345 1.77 1.79 19.07
C ASN A 345 1.01 2.19 17.80
N GLY A 346 1.72 2.33 16.68
CA GLY A 346 1.21 2.30 15.30
C GLY A 346 -0.23 2.78 15.08
N GLY A 347 -0.45 4.05 14.73
CA GLY A 347 -1.81 4.56 14.52
C GLY A 347 -2.53 3.87 13.34
N ALA A 348 -1.83 3.72 12.21
CA ALA A 348 -2.33 3.01 11.04
C ALA A 348 -1.99 1.52 11.12
N VAL A 349 -0.72 1.20 11.32
CA VAL A 349 -0.20 -0.17 11.24
C VAL A 349 0.75 -0.43 12.41
N TYR A 350 0.56 -1.58 13.06
CA TYR A 350 1.48 -2.10 14.08
C TYR A 350 1.87 -3.54 13.77
N GLY A 351 3.17 -3.81 13.69
CA GLY A 351 3.75 -5.12 13.41
C GLY A 351 4.87 -5.49 14.38
N THR A 352 4.97 -6.77 14.74
CA THR A 352 5.92 -7.26 15.75
C THR A 352 6.23 -8.76 15.58
N GLU A 353 7.12 -9.31 16.41
CA GLU A 353 7.50 -10.74 16.42
C GLU A 353 7.95 -11.27 15.04
N GLU A 354 9.03 -10.73 14.45
CA GLU A 354 9.61 -11.19 13.18
C GLU A 354 8.59 -11.20 12.02
N SER A 355 7.77 -10.15 11.91
CA SER A 355 6.75 -10.04 10.86
C SER A 355 7.26 -9.29 9.63
N GLU A 356 6.55 -9.40 8.50
CA GLU A 356 6.94 -8.71 7.27
C GLU A 356 5.76 -7.91 6.71
N LEU A 357 5.98 -6.62 6.43
CA LEU A 357 5.00 -5.77 5.75
C LEU A 357 5.51 -5.37 4.37
N TYR A 358 4.75 -5.73 3.34
CA TYR A 358 4.98 -5.28 1.97
C TYR A 358 3.82 -4.40 1.54
N ALA A 359 4.04 -3.09 1.34
CA ALA A 359 3.01 -2.16 0.91
C ALA A 359 3.38 -1.48 -0.41
N VAL A 360 2.45 -1.53 -1.36
CA VAL A 360 2.60 -0.92 -2.69
C VAL A 360 1.38 -0.08 -3.00
N ASP A 361 1.60 1.13 -3.52
CA ASP A 361 0.54 2.07 -3.90
C ASP A 361 -0.43 2.36 -2.73
N CYS A 362 0.10 2.45 -1.51
CA CYS A 362 -0.69 2.64 -0.29
C CYS A 362 -0.60 4.09 0.24
N ILE A 363 -1.64 4.52 0.95
CA ILE A 363 -1.71 5.85 1.56
C ILE A 363 -1.97 5.73 3.06
N PHE A 364 -1.11 6.31 3.87
CA PHE A 364 -1.22 6.38 5.33
C PHE A 364 -1.33 7.84 5.75
N ARG A 365 -2.53 8.27 6.15
CA ARG A 365 -2.84 9.69 6.28
C ARG A 365 -3.61 10.04 7.54
N GLY A 366 -3.14 11.05 8.28
CA GLY A 366 -3.88 11.54 9.44
C GLY A 366 -4.00 10.53 10.58
N ASN A 367 -3.24 9.44 10.59
CA ASN A 367 -3.30 8.43 11.63
C ASN A 367 -2.56 8.92 12.87
N SER A 368 -2.96 8.42 14.03
CA SER A 368 -2.39 8.87 15.29
C SER A 368 -2.16 7.73 16.27
N SER A 369 -0.98 7.73 16.88
CA SER A 369 -0.65 6.93 18.05
C SER A 369 -0.62 7.88 19.25
N TRP A 370 -1.49 7.67 20.24
CA TRP A 370 -1.66 8.59 21.35
C TRP A 370 -1.56 7.90 22.71
N ALA A 371 -0.48 8.19 23.42
CA ALA A 371 -0.30 7.86 24.84
C ALA A 371 -0.74 9.03 25.71
N PHE A 372 -1.67 8.80 26.65
CA PHE A 372 -2.20 9.86 27.54
C PHE A 372 -2.16 9.45 29.03
N GLY A 373 -1.47 10.25 29.85
CA GLY A 373 -1.44 10.15 31.32
C GLY A 373 -2.18 11.30 32.03
N PHE A 374 -2.75 11.05 33.21
CA PHE A 374 -3.36 12.11 34.03
C PHE A 374 -2.31 12.85 34.88
N TYR A 375 -2.43 14.19 34.93
CA TYR A 375 -1.67 15.23 35.67
C TYR A 375 -1.36 15.01 37.18
N PHE A 376 -1.68 13.85 37.76
CA PHE A 376 -1.61 13.61 39.21
C PHE A 376 -0.55 12.58 39.64
N PHE A 377 0.14 11.90 38.72
CA PHE A 377 1.12 10.88 39.05
C PHE A 377 2.53 11.29 38.61
N VAL A 378 3.39 11.52 39.59
CA VAL A 378 4.83 11.79 39.40
C VAL A 378 5.52 10.47 39.00
N ASN A 379 6.27 10.49 37.89
CA ASN A 379 7.15 9.41 37.38
C ASN A 379 6.56 8.33 36.46
N ASP A 380 5.49 8.60 35.70
CA ASP A 380 5.08 7.73 34.59
C ASP A 380 5.69 8.22 33.27
N GLU A 381 6.16 7.29 32.43
CA GLU A 381 6.74 7.57 31.10
C GLU A 381 5.67 7.30 30.03
N MET A 382 5.45 8.26 29.13
CA MET A 382 4.45 8.14 28.05
C MET A 382 5.20 8.06 26.73
N VAL A 383 4.95 7.04 25.93
CA VAL A 383 5.67 6.86 24.68
C VAL A 383 4.67 6.63 23.54
N GLY A 384 4.62 7.55 22.59
CA GLY A 384 3.84 7.43 21.37
C GLY A 384 4.77 7.13 20.20
N ARG A 385 4.58 6.00 19.53
CA ARG A 385 5.45 5.55 18.42
C ARG A 385 4.66 5.30 17.16
N GLY A 386 5.24 5.66 16.01
CA GLY A 386 4.73 5.31 14.70
C GLY A 386 3.33 5.86 14.49
N GLY A 387 3.18 7.16 14.26
CA GLY A 387 1.86 7.75 14.01
C GLY A 387 1.15 7.06 12.84
N ALA A 388 1.91 6.70 11.79
CA ALA A 388 1.45 5.85 10.71
C ALA A 388 1.81 4.38 10.97
N ILE A 389 3.09 4.01 10.82
CA ILE A 389 3.54 2.62 10.88
C ILE A 389 4.54 2.47 12.02
N MET A 390 4.34 1.45 12.86
CA MET A 390 5.31 1.00 13.86
C MET A 390 5.65 -0.47 13.64
N LEU A 391 6.92 -0.78 13.41
CA LEU A 391 7.45 -2.15 13.37
C LEU A 391 8.54 -2.34 14.42
N GLU A 392 8.53 -3.48 15.09
CA GLU A 392 9.52 -3.86 16.10
C GLU A 392 9.85 -5.35 16.09
N GLU A 393 10.81 -5.75 16.94
CA GLU A 393 11.21 -7.16 17.11
C GLU A 393 11.61 -7.82 15.78
N ASP A 394 12.56 -7.19 15.09
CA ASP A 394 13.14 -7.68 13.83
C ASP A 394 12.10 -7.90 12.72
N SER A 395 11.07 -7.06 12.69
CA SER A 395 10.04 -7.07 11.63
C SER A 395 10.46 -6.22 10.43
N ASP A 396 10.29 -6.73 9.22
CA ASP A 396 10.74 -6.09 7.98
C ASP A 396 9.67 -5.19 7.34
N LEU A 397 10.13 -4.12 6.68
CA LEU A 397 9.26 -3.18 5.94
C LEU A 397 9.71 -3.06 4.49
N THR A 398 8.79 -3.21 3.56
CA THR A 398 8.98 -2.75 2.18
C THR A 398 7.85 -1.81 1.78
N LEU A 399 8.21 -0.57 1.44
CA LEU A 399 7.30 0.42 0.87
C LEU A 399 7.71 0.73 -0.56
N ARG A 400 6.74 0.72 -1.47
CA ARG A 400 6.91 1.23 -2.84
C ARG A 400 5.74 2.10 -3.23
N ASN A 401 6.00 3.26 -3.83
CA ASN A 401 4.95 4.19 -4.29
C ASN A 401 3.96 4.57 -3.18
N CYS A 402 4.43 4.69 -1.94
CA CYS A 402 3.54 4.96 -0.81
C CYS A 402 3.58 6.43 -0.40
N GLU A 403 2.44 6.93 0.08
CA GLU A 403 2.33 8.24 0.69
C GLU A 403 2.07 8.09 2.20
N ILE A 404 2.92 8.70 3.04
CA ILE A 404 2.80 8.70 4.51
C ILE A 404 2.80 10.14 4.99
N THR A 405 1.62 10.69 5.26
CA THR A 405 1.45 12.13 5.49
C THR A 405 0.55 12.49 6.65
N ASN A 406 0.90 13.56 7.35
CA ASN A 406 0.09 14.13 8.44
C ASN A 406 -0.23 13.14 9.57
N ASN A 407 0.63 12.15 9.80
CA ASN A 407 0.46 11.21 10.90
C ASN A 407 1.14 11.74 12.17
N VAL A 408 0.59 11.39 13.32
CA VAL A 408 1.00 11.96 14.61
C VAL A 408 1.33 10.87 15.62
N ALA A 409 2.58 10.86 16.09
CA ALA A 409 2.99 10.10 17.26
C ALA A 409 2.99 11.04 18.48
N ARG A 410 2.06 10.87 19.41
CA ARG A 410 1.84 11.81 20.53
C ARG A 410 1.96 11.15 21.88
N ALA A 411 2.75 11.77 22.75
CA ALA A 411 2.83 11.45 24.16
C ALA A 411 2.47 12.68 25.02
N ASP A 412 1.33 12.62 25.73
CA ASP A 412 0.93 13.65 26.69
C ASP A 412 1.25 13.20 28.13
N GLY A 413 2.29 13.79 28.72
CA GLY A 413 2.67 13.58 30.14
C GLY A 413 3.41 14.79 30.72
N ASP A 414 3.46 14.94 32.05
CA ASP A 414 4.00 16.15 32.70
C ASP A 414 5.55 16.24 32.73
N TRP A 415 6.27 15.13 32.51
CA TRP A 415 7.72 15.08 32.81
C TRP A 415 8.60 14.24 31.87
N TRP A 416 8.06 13.23 31.16
CA TRP A 416 8.80 12.34 30.24
C TRP A 416 7.89 11.72 29.17
N GLY A 417 7.23 12.59 28.38
CA GLY A 417 6.52 12.15 27.18
C GLY A 417 7.48 12.09 25.99
N ILE A 418 7.53 10.98 25.27
CA ILE A 418 8.35 10.80 24.08
C ILE A 418 7.44 10.39 22.91
N GLY A 419 7.19 11.32 22.00
CA GLY A 419 6.74 11.02 20.65
C GLY A 419 7.95 10.67 19.78
N GLU A 420 7.88 9.59 19.01
CA GLU A 420 8.94 9.18 18.09
C GLU A 420 8.33 8.67 16.77
N GLY A 421 8.90 9.05 15.64
CA GLY A 421 8.51 8.50 14.33
C GLY A 421 7.06 8.81 13.98
N GLY A 422 6.73 10.09 13.81
CA GLY A 422 5.36 10.52 13.47
C GLY A 422 4.82 9.81 12.23
N GLY A 423 5.67 9.60 11.21
CA GLY A 423 5.36 8.75 10.07
C GLY A 423 5.70 7.28 10.35
N LEU A 424 6.99 6.99 10.50
CA LEU A 424 7.54 5.64 10.64
C LEU A 424 8.34 5.51 11.93
N TRP A 425 8.11 4.42 12.67
CA TRP A 425 8.97 3.98 13.75
C TRP A 425 9.37 2.54 13.52
N LEU A 426 10.66 2.30 13.29
CA LEU A 426 11.20 1.03 12.85
C LEU A 426 12.35 0.61 13.76
N LYS A 427 12.26 -0.56 14.38
CA LYS A 427 13.30 -1.09 15.28
C LYS A 427 13.64 -2.54 14.98
N GLY A 428 14.92 -2.81 14.73
CA GLY A 428 15.35 -4.13 14.23
C GLY A 428 14.97 -4.35 12.77
N GLY A 429 15.40 -5.48 12.20
CA GLY A 429 14.99 -5.90 10.86
C GLY A 429 15.69 -5.17 9.70
N ASN A 430 15.17 -5.41 8.48
CA ASN A 430 15.70 -4.90 7.23
C ASN A 430 14.61 -4.22 6.39
N HIS A 431 14.74 -2.91 6.19
CA HIS A 431 13.72 -2.08 5.58
C HIS A 431 14.11 -1.56 4.18
N ARG A 432 13.10 -1.34 3.33
CA ARG A 432 13.25 -0.81 1.99
C ARG A 432 12.15 0.20 1.70
N ILE A 433 12.53 1.43 1.34
CA ILE A 433 11.60 2.52 1.05
C ILE A 433 11.95 3.09 -0.33
N GLU A 434 11.01 3.00 -1.26
CA GLU A 434 11.26 3.38 -2.66
C GLU A 434 10.12 4.20 -3.25
N ASN A 435 10.44 5.28 -3.96
CA ASN A 435 9.44 6.12 -4.59
C ASN A 435 8.33 6.52 -3.60
N CYS A 436 8.69 6.89 -2.37
CA CYS A 436 7.72 7.22 -1.34
C CYS A 436 7.75 8.72 -1.02
N THR A 437 6.61 9.26 -0.62
CA THR A 437 6.50 10.62 -0.06
C THR A 437 6.12 10.54 1.41
N ILE A 438 7.03 10.96 2.29
CA ILE A 438 6.87 10.97 3.75
C ILE A 438 6.97 12.42 4.21
N ALA A 439 5.84 13.07 4.51
CA ALA A 439 5.84 14.50 4.76
C ALA A 439 4.75 14.98 5.73
N GLY A 440 5.01 16.07 6.47
CA GLY A 440 4.06 16.68 7.39
C GLY A 440 3.67 15.79 8.58
N ASN A 441 4.37 14.69 8.81
CA ASN A 441 4.18 13.88 10.02
C ASN A 441 4.76 14.61 11.25
N SER A 442 4.32 14.25 12.45
CA SER A 442 4.77 14.93 13.68
C SER A 442 4.91 13.97 14.85
N ALA A 443 5.99 14.13 15.62
CA ALA A 443 6.22 13.47 16.89
C ALA A 443 6.08 14.51 18.02
N MET A 444 4.93 14.48 18.69
CA MET A 444 4.58 15.46 19.72
C MET A 444 4.98 14.96 21.11
N SER A 445 5.87 15.71 21.76
CA SER A 445 6.27 15.55 23.16
C SER A 445 6.11 16.88 23.92
N PRO A 446 5.95 16.84 25.26
CA PRO A 446 5.80 18.04 26.10
C PRO A 446 7.07 18.91 26.15
N ASP A 447 8.26 18.29 26.12
CA ASP A 447 9.54 18.96 26.36
C ASP A 447 10.52 18.92 25.16
N PHE A 448 10.45 17.89 24.29
CA PHE A 448 11.36 17.70 23.15
C PHE A 448 10.72 16.87 22.03
N SER A 449 10.46 17.44 20.85
CA SER A 449 10.06 16.68 19.65
C SER A 449 11.28 15.95 19.09
N TYR A 450 11.22 14.63 18.99
CA TYR A 450 12.21 13.81 18.32
C TYR A 450 11.57 13.21 17.07
N ASN A 451 12.17 13.46 15.91
CA ASN A 451 12.14 12.53 14.78
C ASN A 451 10.74 12.43 14.16
N ASP A 452 10.24 13.57 13.72
CA ASP A 452 8.86 13.79 13.30
C ASP A 452 8.45 12.91 12.10
N GLN A 453 9.38 12.62 11.19
CA GLN A 453 9.10 11.82 10.00
C GLN A 453 9.35 10.33 10.21
N ILE A 454 10.60 9.98 10.51
CA ILE A 454 11.08 8.60 10.54
C ILE A 454 12.01 8.44 11.75
N TYR A 455 11.86 7.32 12.45
CA TYR A 455 12.80 6.80 13.44
C TYR A 455 13.20 5.38 13.03
N ILE A 456 14.50 5.13 12.88
CA ILE A 456 15.07 3.82 12.58
C ILE A 456 16.15 3.54 13.63
N ASP A 457 16.06 2.44 14.37
CA ASP A 457 17.01 2.05 15.43
C ASP A 457 17.34 0.55 15.34
N ASP A 458 18.60 0.16 15.57
CA ASP A 458 19.07 -1.23 15.54
C ASP A 458 18.68 -2.01 14.24
N ALA A 459 18.51 -1.31 13.12
CA ALA A 459 17.99 -1.86 11.87
C ALA A 459 18.88 -1.53 10.67
N THR A 460 18.70 -2.25 9.56
CA THR A 460 19.24 -1.84 8.26
C THR A 460 18.13 -1.27 7.38
N ALA A 461 18.44 -0.24 6.59
CA ALA A 461 17.48 0.26 5.61
C ALA A 461 18.15 0.76 4.33
N THR A 462 17.38 0.73 3.24
CA THR A 462 17.68 1.41 1.99
C THR A 462 16.52 2.31 1.61
N ILE A 463 16.81 3.59 1.38
CA ILE A 463 15.84 4.61 0.99
C ILE A 463 16.28 5.20 -0.34
N ILE A 464 15.49 5.01 -1.39
CA ILE A 464 15.81 5.54 -2.72
C ILE A 464 14.64 6.27 -3.36
N ASN A 465 14.95 7.24 -4.22
CA ASN A 465 13.97 7.94 -5.06
C ASN A 465 12.79 8.52 -4.28
N SER A 466 12.99 8.90 -3.03
CA SER A 466 11.92 9.24 -2.08
C SER A 466 12.04 10.69 -1.59
N ILE A 467 10.92 11.25 -1.16
CA ILE A 467 10.85 12.57 -0.53
C ILE A 467 10.54 12.39 0.95
N ILE A 468 11.38 12.94 1.82
CA ILE A 468 11.20 12.97 3.27
C ILE A 468 11.32 14.44 3.69
N TRP A 469 10.20 15.09 4.00
CA TRP A 469 10.17 16.55 4.11
C TRP A 469 9.28 17.07 5.25
N ASN A 470 9.80 18.01 6.05
CA ASN A 470 9.06 18.60 7.16
C ASN A 470 9.45 20.04 7.55
N ASP A 471 9.92 20.86 6.59
CA ASP A 471 10.25 22.29 6.77
C ASP A 471 10.99 22.62 8.08
N GLY A 472 12.07 21.88 8.36
CA GLY A 472 12.99 22.10 9.47
C GLY A 472 12.60 21.42 10.79
N ALA A 473 11.52 20.66 10.84
CA ALA A 473 11.18 19.83 11.98
C ALA A 473 11.83 18.44 11.83
N GLY A 474 12.97 18.29 12.52
CA GLY A 474 14.03 17.31 12.27
C GLY A 474 13.59 15.89 11.88
N THR A 475 14.22 15.39 10.82
CA THR A 475 14.39 13.96 10.53
C THR A 475 15.60 13.43 11.31
N ASP A 476 15.52 12.22 11.87
CA ASP A 476 16.65 11.54 12.51
C ASP A 476 16.69 10.12 11.97
N ILE A 477 17.42 9.98 10.87
CA ILE A 477 17.71 8.69 10.27
C ILE A 477 19.12 8.32 10.76
N ASP A 478 19.22 7.17 11.43
CA ASP A 478 20.47 6.67 12.01
C ASP A 478 21.65 6.69 11.02
N GLU A 479 22.87 6.89 11.54
CA GLU A 479 24.10 6.79 10.75
C GLU A 479 24.26 5.37 10.17
N GLY A 480 24.48 5.27 8.86
CA GLY A 480 24.75 3.99 8.17
C GLY A 480 23.60 3.45 7.31
N ILE A 481 22.47 4.15 7.26
CA ILE A 481 21.39 3.88 6.30
C ILE A 481 21.79 4.33 4.88
N ASP A 482 21.53 3.49 3.86
CA ASP A 482 21.79 3.82 2.46
C ASP A 482 20.66 4.72 1.92
N ILE A 483 20.93 6.02 1.80
CA ILE A 483 19.98 7.02 1.27
C ILE A 483 20.53 7.60 -0.02
N ARG A 484 19.84 7.43 -1.15
CA ARG A 484 20.32 7.92 -2.46
C ARG A 484 19.17 8.40 -3.33
N TYR A 485 19.41 9.43 -4.14
CA TYR A 485 18.41 10.04 -5.02
C TYR A 485 17.14 10.47 -4.27
N CYS A 486 17.31 10.97 -3.05
CA CYS A 486 16.20 11.41 -2.20
C CYS A 486 16.22 12.93 -1.97
N CYS A 487 15.04 13.50 -1.77
CA CYS A 487 14.90 14.85 -1.23
C CYS A 487 14.67 14.72 0.27
N VAL A 488 15.65 15.11 1.09
CA VAL A 488 15.59 14.92 2.54
C VAL A 488 15.92 16.22 3.26
N ASP A 489 14.95 16.71 4.02
CA ASP A 489 15.08 17.89 4.88
C ASP A 489 16.18 17.68 5.93
N GLY A 490 17.07 18.66 6.10
CA GLY A 490 18.20 18.60 7.03
C GLY A 490 19.51 18.07 6.43
N GLY A 491 19.49 17.59 5.19
CA GLY A 491 20.67 17.28 4.39
C GLY A 491 21.37 15.97 4.78
N TYR A 492 21.26 14.96 3.92
CA TYR A 492 21.86 13.63 4.11
C TYR A 492 22.89 13.31 3.03
N GLU A 493 24.00 12.70 3.44
CA GLU A 493 25.00 12.20 2.51
C GLU A 493 24.43 11.07 1.63
N GLY A 494 24.84 11.03 0.37
CA GLY A 494 24.39 10.02 -0.59
C GLY A 494 24.41 10.53 -2.02
N GLU A 495 24.55 9.62 -2.97
CA GLU A 495 24.50 9.97 -4.39
C GLU A 495 23.12 10.52 -4.76
N GLY A 496 23.08 11.66 -5.45
CA GLY A 496 21.82 12.23 -5.98
C GLY A 496 20.90 12.85 -4.93
N ASN A 497 21.27 12.87 -3.64
CA ASN A 497 20.43 13.49 -2.62
C ASN A 497 20.40 15.02 -2.74
N ILE A 498 19.25 15.60 -2.44
CA ILE A 498 19.02 17.05 -2.39
C ILE A 498 18.35 17.44 -1.08
N ASP A 499 18.61 18.66 -0.64
CA ASP A 499 18.00 19.30 0.54
C ASP A 499 17.48 20.67 0.12
N ILE A 500 16.38 20.65 -0.62
CA ILE A 500 15.71 21.82 -1.20
C ILE A 500 14.21 21.53 -1.17
N ASP A 501 13.42 22.53 -0.79
CA ASP A 501 11.96 22.45 -0.75
C ASP A 501 11.38 21.72 -1.98
N PRO A 502 10.65 20.60 -1.80
CA PRO A 502 10.08 19.81 -2.88
C PRO A 502 8.94 20.52 -3.61
N MET A 503 8.46 21.68 -3.12
CA MET A 503 7.39 22.46 -3.76
C MET A 503 6.11 21.63 -3.97
N PHE A 504 5.55 21.07 -2.91
CA PHE A 504 4.25 20.39 -2.96
C PHE A 504 3.12 21.35 -3.36
N TYR A 505 2.09 20.86 -4.05
CA TYR A 505 0.95 21.65 -4.54
C TYR A 505 0.14 22.28 -3.40
N ASP A 506 -0.19 21.49 -2.37
CA ASP A 506 -0.92 21.96 -1.19
C ASP A 506 -0.43 21.24 0.06
N LEU A 507 0.42 21.90 0.84
CA LEU A 507 1.02 21.33 2.04
C LEU A 507 0.28 21.81 3.28
N ILE A 508 -0.38 20.89 3.98
CA ILE A 508 -1.14 21.21 5.19
C ILE A 508 -0.29 20.86 6.42
N TRP A 509 0.32 21.89 7.01
CA TRP A 509 1.18 21.79 8.19
C TRP A 509 0.42 21.56 9.50
N GLU A 510 -0.87 21.86 9.50
CA GLU A 510 -1.68 21.83 10.70
C GLU A 510 -2.44 20.51 10.82
N ALA A 511 -1.87 19.57 11.59
CA ALA A 511 -2.64 18.47 12.21
C ALA A 511 -3.86 18.98 13.03
N THR A 512 -3.94 20.29 13.29
CA THR A 512 -5.04 21.02 13.93
C THR A 512 -6.24 21.33 13.02
N ARG A 513 -6.22 20.98 11.72
CA ARG A 513 -7.46 20.93 10.92
C ARG A 513 -8.31 19.68 11.19
N LEU A 514 -7.89 18.84 12.13
CA LEU A 514 -8.80 18.02 12.91
C LEU A 514 -9.40 18.89 14.01
N ILE A 515 -10.72 18.78 14.20
CA ILE A 515 -11.55 19.44 15.22
C ILE A 515 -12.28 20.68 14.68
N TYR A 516 -13.31 20.50 13.84
CA TYR A 516 -14.69 20.95 14.11
C TYR A 516 -15.63 20.87 12.89
N ASP A 517 -15.11 20.67 11.67
CA ASP A 517 -15.93 20.28 10.52
C ASP A 517 -15.45 18.94 9.95
N ASN A 518 -16.37 18.19 9.34
CA ASN A 518 -16.14 16.81 8.92
C ASN A 518 -15.41 16.69 7.57
N GLU A 519 -14.60 17.67 7.15
CA GLU A 519 -13.72 17.57 5.98
C GLU A 519 -12.26 17.61 6.43
N PHE A 520 -11.67 16.42 6.57
CA PHE A 520 -10.22 16.28 6.62
C PHE A 520 -9.67 16.67 5.26
N ASP A 521 -9.11 17.87 5.17
CA ASP A 521 -8.29 18.30 4.05
C ASP A 521 -6.86 17.79 4.32
N PRO A 522 -6.39 16.81 3.54
CA PRO A 522 -5.11 16.16 3.81
C PRO A 522 -3.93 16.83 3.11
N GLY A 523 -4.17 17.81 2.25
CA GLY A 523 -3.17 18.35 1.34
C GLY A 523 -2.98 17.49 0.10
N ASP A 524 -2.18 18.02 -0.82
CA ASP A 524 -1.81 17.46 -2.11
C ASP A 524 -0.29 17.50 -2.26
N TYR A 525 0.32 16.33 -2.15
CA TYR A 525 1.76 16.13 -2.14
C TYR A 525 2.33 15.85 -3.55
N ARG A 526 1.56 16.15 -4.61
CA ARG A 526 2.11 16.23 -5.97
C ARG A 526 3.03 17.44 -6.09
N LEU A 527 4.03 17.33 -6.97
CA LEU A 527 5.04 18.37 -7.16
C LEU A 527 4.54 19.50 -8.07
N LEU A 528 4.79 20.76 -7.70
CA LEU A 528 4.55 21.90 -8.56
C LEU A 528 5.58 21.97 -9.70
N PRO A 529 5.22 22.52 -10.87
CA PRO A 529 6.19 22.84 -11.91
C PRO A 529 7.36 23.69 -11.39
N GLY A 530 8.58 23.29 -11.70
CA GLY A 530 9.82 23.89 -11.21
C GLY A 530 10.34 23.31 -9.89
N SER A 531 9.66 22.30 -9.33
CA SER A 531 10.16 21.57 -8.17
C SER A 531 11.55 20.99 -8.44
N PRO A 532 12.48 21.07 -7.47
CA PRO A 532 13.81 20.47 -7.59
C PRO A 532 13.78 18.93 -7.55
N CYS A 533 12.64 18.33 -7.19
CA CYS A 533 12.45 16.88 -7.12
C CYS A 533 12.01 16.27 -8.46
N ILE A 534 11.61 17.10 -9.42
CA ILE A 534 11.26 16.67 -10.78
C ILE A 534 12.56 16.34 -11.54
N ASP A 535 12.55 15.26 -12.30
CA ASP A 535 13.66 14.76 -13.15
C ASP A 535 14.97 14.50 -12.38
N SER A 536 14.89 14.22 -11.09
CA SER A 536 16.05 14.15 -10.19
C SER A 536 16.24 12.79 -9.51
N ALA A 537 15.30 11.85 -9.69
CA ALA A 537 15.43 10.48 -9.21
C ALA A 537 16.31 9.63 -10.14
N SER A 538 16.74 8.46 -9.66
CA SER A 538 17.41 7.45 -10.47
C SER A 538 16.42 6.60 -11.27
N THR A 539 16.92 5.84 -12.26
CA THR A 539 16.12 4.88 -13.04
C THR A 539 15.70 3.62 -12.27
N MET A 540 16.08 3.49 -10.99
CA MET A 540 15.66 2.38 -10.14
C MET A 540 14.22 2.60 -9.64
N GLY A 541 13.53 1.54 -9.24
CA GLY A 541 12.21 1.65 -8.61
C GLY A 541 11.04 1.31 -9.53
N ALA A 542 9.85 1.85 -9.22
CA ALA A 542 8.61 1.45 -9.86
C ALA A 542 8.46 1.97 -11.30
N THR A 543 7.72 1.23 -12.14
CA THR A 543 7.36 1.67 -13.51
C THR A 543 6.19 2.63 -13.56
N HIS A 544 5.44 2.76 -12.47
CA HIS A 544 4.29 3.63 -12.35
C HIS A 544 4.30 4.30 -10.98
N ASP A 545 3.68 5.46 -10.87
CA ASP A 545 3.47 6.19 -9.62
C ASP A 545 2.22 5.72 -8.87
N LEU A 546 1.94 6.32 -7.72
CA LEU A 546 0.79 6.02 -6.86
C LEU A 546 -0.58 6.22 -7.55
N LEU A 547 -0.65 7.02 -8.62
CA LEU A 547 -1.87 7.24 -9.41
C LEU A 547 -1.97 6.31 -10.63
N GLY A 548 -0.98 5.44 -10.83
CA GLY A 548 -0.86 4.59 -12.01
C GLY A 548 -0.30 5.31 -13.24
N THR A 549 0.32 6.47 -13.05
CA THR A 549 1.01 7.22 -14.11
C THR A 549 2.35 6.54 -14.43
N PRO A 550 2.68 6.23 -15.70
CA PRO A 550 3.96 5.63 -16.05
C PRO A 550 5.17 6.48 -15.64
N ARG A 551 6.32 5.84 -15.40
CA ARG A 551 7.61 6.50 -15.11
C ARG A 551 8.69 6.09 -16.13
N PRO A 552 9.49 7.02 -16.69
CA PRO A 552 9.43 8.46 -16.44
C PRO A 552 8.40 9.18 -17.34
N ILE A 553 7.92 10.35 -16.92
CA ILE A 553 7.30 11.33 -17.82
C ILE A 553 8.11 12.63 -17.79
N ASP A 554 8.94 12.82 -18.82
CA ASP A 554 9.59 14.11 -19.07
C ASP A 554 8.62 15.05 -19.80
N VAL A 555 8.35 16.21 -19.19
CA VAL A 555 7.77 17.35 -19.89
C VAL A 555 8.76 18.52 -19.95
N PRO A 556 9.21 18.90 -21.17
CA PRO A 556 10.19 19.95 -21.35
C PRO A 556 9.79 21.28 -20.68
N GLY A 557 10.66 21.77 -19.80
CA GLY A 557 10.54 23.03 -19.07
C GLY A 557 9.75 22.94 -17.76
N VAL A 558 9.34 21.75 -17.33
CA VAL A 558 8.60 21.52 -16.06
C VAL A 558 9.54 21.16 -14.91
N GLY A 559 10.69 20.54 -15.19
CA GLY A 559 11.69 20.17 -14.18
C GLY A 559 13.12 20.49 -14.60
N ARG A 560 14.05 19.57 -14.34
CA ARG A 560 15.45 19.69 -14.76
C ARG A 560 15.60 19.10 -16.16
N ASP A 561 15.39 19.93 -17.17
CA ASP A 561 15.58 19.58 -18.58
C ASP A 561 17.00 19.04 -18.86
N GLY A 562 17.14 17.72 -18.86
CA GLY A 562 18.38 16.99 -19.09
C GLY A 562 18.41 16.35 -20.48
N THR A 563 19.22 15.29 -20.62
CA THR A 563 19.24 14.45 -21.83
C THR A 563 19.18 12.96 -21.45
N GLY A 564 18.63 12.64 -20.28
CA GLY A 564 18.64 11.31 -19.66
C GLY A 564 17.23 10.77 -19.40
N ASP A 565 17.13 9.64 -18.68
CA ASP A 565 15.85 9.13 -18.20
C ASP A 565 15.47 9.92 -16.93
N GLU A 566 14.42 10.73 -17.02
CA GLU A 566 14.10 11.83 -16.09
C GLU A 566 12.96 11.41 -15.15
N TYR A 567 13.31 10.71 -14.07
CA TYR A 567 12.36 10.22 -13.07
C TYR A 567 12.15 11.23 -11.95
N ASP A 568 10.94 11.28 -11.40
CA ASP A 568 10.64 12.12 -10.24
C ASP A 568 10.89 11.42 -8.91
N MET A 569 11.40 12.17 -7.93
CA MET A 569 11.44 11.69 -6.55
C MET A 569 10.04 11.67 -5.95
N GLY A 570 9.79 10.71 -5.06
CA GLY A 570 8.56 10.60 -4.29
C GLY A 570 7.50 9.70 -4.94
N ALA A 571 6.30 9.70 -4.36
CA ALA A 571 5.20 8.80 -4.72
C ALA A 571 4.53 9.11 -6.05
N TYR A 572 4.73 10.31 -6.59
CA TYR A 572 4.05 10.81 -7.79
C TYR A 572 5.04 11.10 -8.91
N GLU A 573 4.59 10.92 -10.15
CA GLU A 573 5.27 11.36 -11.36
C GLU A 573 4.57 12.61 -11.91
N SER A 574 5.33 13.65 -12.22
CA SER A 574 4.89 14.87 -12.89
C SER A 574 4.94 14.68 -14.41
N PRO A 575 4.08 15.34 -15.20
CA PRO A 575 2.96 16.16 -14.78
C PRO A 575 1.68 15.35 -14.76
N VAL A 576 1.06 15.27 -13.60
CA VAL A 576 -0.31 14.78 -13.47
C VAL A 576 -1.24 15.74 -14.23
N GLU A 577 -2.02 15.25 -15.18
CA GLU A 577 -3.11 16.04 -15.79
C GLU A 577 -4.02 16.60 -14.68
N GLY A 578 -4.34 17.89 -14.72
CA GLY A 578 -5.29 18.51 -13.79
C GLY A 578 -4.78 19.64 -12.91
N PHE A 579 -3.55 20.14 -13.09
CA PHE A 579 -3.22 21.47 -12.56
C PHE A 579 -4.18 22.49 -13.17
N PRO A 580 -4.98 23.25 -12.39
CA PRO A 580 -5.63 24.41 -12.94
C PRO A 580 -4.52 25.33 -13.46
N THR A 581 -4.46 25.52 -14.77
CA THR A 581 -3.58 26.53 -15.36
C THR A 581 -3.80 27.82 -14.60
N LEU A 582 -2.76 28.34 -13.94
CA LEU A 582 -2.78 29.69 -13.41
C LEU A 582 -3.09 30.59 -14.60
N THR A 583 -4.36 30.96 -14.76
CA THR A 583 -4.72 32.00 -15.71
C THR A 583 -3.99 33.22 -15.18
N PRO A 584 -3.13 33.89 -15.98
CA PRO A 584 -2.41 35.04 -15.50
C PRO A 584 -3.45 36.02 -14.96
N THR A 585 -3.45 36.23 -13.65
CA THR A 585 -4.31 37.24 -13.05
C THR A 585 -3.94 38.55 -13.74
N PRO A 586 -4.88 39.21 -14.45
CA PRO A 586 -4.54 40.41 -15.20
C PRO A 586 -3.92 41.40 -14.22
N THR A 587 -2.71 41.84 -14.54
CA THR A 587 -1.97 42.83 -13.78
C THR A 587 -2.89 44.02 -13.51
N ALA A 588 -3.31 44.19 -12.25
CA ALA A 588 -4.14 45.30 -11.87
C ALA A 588 -3.37 46.60 -12.17
N THR A 589 -3.91 47.38 -13.11
CA THR A 589 -3.44 48.74 -13.36
C THR A 589 -3.66 49.55 -12.08
N PRO A 590 -2.65 50.28 -11.57
CA PRO A 590 -2.79 50.99 -10.30
C PRO A 590 -3.88 52.06 -10.44
N THR A 591 -5.02 51.79 -9.83
CA THR A 591 -6.15 52.72 -9.80
C THR A 591 -6.12 53.43 -8.47
N VAL A 592 -6.00 54.75 -8.53
CA VAL A 592 -5.97 55.67 -7.38
C VAL A 592 -7.21 55.45 -6.52
N THR A 593 -7.01 55.03 -5.27
CA THR A 593 -8.07 54.86 -4.27
C THR A 593 -8.68 56.23 -3.91
N PRO A 594 -9.99 56.46 -4.12
CA PRO A 594 -10.66 57.58 -3.49
C PRO A 594 -10.89 57.27 -2.01
N THR A 595 -10.46 58.18 -1.14
CA THR A 595 -10.67 58.13 0.31
C THR A 595 -12.17 58.19 0.64
N MET A 596 -12.69 57.13 1.25
CA MET A 596 -14.02 57.14 1.90
C MET A 596 -13.87 57.46 3.41
N PRO A 597 -14.80 58.22 4.01
CA PRO A 597 -14.73 58.62 5.41
C PRO A 597 -15.17 57.48 6.34
N PHE A 598 -14.53 57.42 7.50
CA PHE A 598 -14.93 56.61 8.65
C PHE A 598 -16.34 57.00 9.13
N ASP A 599 -17.26 56.04 9.19
CA ASP A 599 -18.41 56.10 10.09
C ASP A 599 -18.73 54.70 10.66
N GLU A 600 -18.63 54.66 11.98
CA GLU A 600 -19.23 53.80 13.01
C GLU A 600 -19.49 52.30 12.76
N CYS A 601 -18.73 51.51 13.53
CA CYS A 601 -18.94 50.11 13.86
C CYS A 601 -20.31 49.90 14.55
N VAL A 602 -21.22 49.24 13.85
CA VAL A 602 -22.39 48.58 14.44
C VAL A 602 -22.27 47.10 14.10
N ASP A 603 -22.15 46.30 15.15
CA ASP A 603 -22.09 44.84 15.14
C ASP A 603 -20.70 44.19 14.94
N GLY A 604 -19.75 44.52 15.82
CA GLY A 604 -18.90 43.54 16.49
C GLY A 604 -17.98 42.62 15.66
N ARG A 605 -17.72 42.90 14.38
CA ARG A 605 -16.74 42.17 13.56
C ARG A 605 -15.90 43.15 12.76
N ILE A 606 -14.59 43.13 12.95
CA ILE A 606 -13.63 43.81 12.08
C ILE A 606 -13.11 42.76 11.10
N ASP A 607 -13.54 42.85 9.85
CA ASP A 607 -12.79 42.31 8.72
C ASP A 607 -11.76 43.35 8.28
N GLY A 608 -10.49 42.93 8.13
CA GLY A 608 -9.55 43.61 7.24
C GLY A 608 -8.36 44.36 7.85
N CYS A 609 -7.79 43.90 8.96
CA CYS A 609 -6.35 43.97 9.31
C CYS A 609 -6.14 43.24 10.64
N ASP A 610 -5.35 42.16 10.63
CA ASP A 610 -5.30 41.15 11.69
C ASP A 610 -4.56 41.63 12.95
N LEU A 611 -5.22 41.50 14.11
CA LEU A 611 -4.67 41.79 15.44
C LEU A 611 -3.45 40.89 15.75
N VAL A 612 -3.36 39.74 15.08
CA VAL A 612 -2.26 38.78 15.20
C VAL A 612 -0.94 39.38 14.69
N THR A 613 -0.94 40.13 13.58
CA THR A 613 0.28 40.73 13.02
C THR A 613 0.88 41.81 13.94
N LEU A 614 0.04 42.45 14.79
CA LEU A 614 0.48 43.43 15.79
C LEU A 614 1.09 42.75 17.02
N ILE A 615 0.55 41.61 17.43
CA ILE A 615 1.02 40.81 18.57
C ILE A 615 2.34 40.08 18.22
N GLU A 616 2.45 39.53 17.02
CA GLU A 616 3.67 38.88 16.52
C GLU A 616 4.85 39.85 16.41
N ARG A 617 4.59 41.11 16.02
CA ARG A 617 5.62 42.14 15.93
C ARG A 617 6.13 42.58 17.31
N MET A 618 5.28 42.57 18.33
CA MET A 618 5.68 42.86 19.71
C MET A 618 6.43 41.71 20.39
N MET A 619 6.05 40.46 20.09
CA MET A 619 6.76 39.27 20.59
C MET A 619 8.17 39.13 20.00
N LYS A 620 8.38 39.51 18.72
CA LYS A 620 9.71 39.50 18.08
C LYS A 620 10.69 40.56 18.61
N GLU A 621 10.22 41.67 19.20
CA GLU A 621 11.08 42.82 19.54
C GLU A 621 11.43 42.96 21.04
N SER A 622 10.72 42.30 21.98
CA SER A 622 10.83 42.69 23.41
C SER A 622 10.64 41.62 24.50
N ASN A 623 10.27 40.38 24.18
CA ASN A 623 10.07 39.26 25.12
C ASN A 623 9.51 39.64 26.53
N PRO A 624 8.30 40.22 26.63
CA PRO A 624 7.71 40.66 27.89
C PRO A 624 7.12 39.51 28.73
N ASP A 625 6.97 39.74 30.04
CA ASP A 625 6.35 38.78 30.96
C ASP A 625 4.81 38.67 30.82
N SER A 626 4.26 37.56 31.32
CA SER A 626 2.83 37.22 31.21
C SER A 626 1.89 38.21 31.91
N MET A 627 2.36 38.94 32.92
CA MET A 627 1.58 39.96 33.62
C MET A 627 1.40 41.22 32.76
N THR A 628 2.40 41.53 31.94
CA THR A 628 2.37 42.66 31.02
C THR A 628 1.44 42.37 29.83
N LEU A 629 1.45 41.13 29.31
CA LEU A 629 0.47 40.65 28.33
C LEU A 629 -0.97 40.75 28.87
N PHE A 630 -1.18 40.27 30.09
CA PHE A 630 -2.51 40.20 30.73
C PHE A 630 -3.14 41.59 30.96
N ASN A 631 -2.35 42.58 31.39
CA ASN A 631 -2.83 43.95 31.58
C ASN A 631 -3.14 44.65 30.26
N PHE A 632 -2.43 44.30 29.19
CA PHE A 632 -2.69 44.83 27.85
C PHE A 632 -4.02 44.31 27.30
N ALA A 633 -4.29 43.00 27.32
CA ALA A 633 -5.59 42.45 26.89
C ALA A 633 -6.79 43.04 27.64
N ASN A 634 -6.67 43.23 28.96
CA ASN A 634 -7.73 43.81 29.76
C ASN A 634 -8.07 45.26 29.35
N SER A 635 -7.10 46.03 28.85
CA SER A 635 -7.33 47.40 28.39
C SER A 635 -8.17 47.49 27.09
N TRP A 636 -8.30 46.38 26.36
CA TRP A 636 -9.13 46.22 25.16
C TRP A 636 -10.46 45.49 25.44
N GLY A 637 -10.80 45.25 26.72
CA GLY A 637 -12.05 44.61 27.12
C GLY A 637 -12.06 43.07 26.98
N ILE A 638 -10.90 42.44 26.78
CA ILE A 638 -10.75 40.99 26.72
C ILE A 638 -10.66 40.45 28.15
N THR A 639 -11.72 39.81 28.65
CA THR A 639 -11.81 39.32 30.04
C THR A 639 -11.32 37.88 30.23
N GLN A 640 -10.84 37.20 29.19
CA GLN A 640 -10.11 35.94 29.27
C GLN A 640 -9.01 35.90 28.20
N MET A 641 -7.75 35.78 28.65
CA MET A 641 -6.65 35.27 27.84
C MET A 641 -6.49 33.79 28.17
N LYS A 642 -6.33 32.95 27.15
CA LYS A 642 -5.63 31.67 27.31
C LYS A 642 -4.18 31.90 26.95
#